data_AF-A0A8S3TYL3-F1
#
_entry.id   AF-A0A8S3TYL3-F1
#
_cell.length_a   1.000
_cell.length_b   1.000
_cell.length_c   1.000
_cell.angle_alpha   90.00
_cell.angle_beta   90.00
_cell.angle_gamma   90.00
#
_symmetry.space_group_name_H-M   'P 1'
#
loop_
_entity.id
_entity.type
_entity.pdbx_description
1 polymer ?
#
loop_
_entity_poly.entity_id
_entity_poly.type
_entity_poly.pdbx_seq_one_letter_code
_entity_poly.pdbx_strand_id
1 'polypeptide(L)'
;MSSQNTRTTRYSTRNTKNRSNVKQSSTRRNNEEGGRDRSNSNSSGEENDIKPGRIRYNLRKRSLDSSENGEAGDQKDAQMSKRRKSSSRSVAPYLKGNAVGARYIQEELPDEVLLKILSYLLEFDLCRVACVCKRFRTIANDTELWKKLYQEVFEYDFPLLHPEPRVFKFLHPQVYCDYDNPWKESFRQLVIIIICYLFIDTNVAIIGAASGNVIDHVIIERESESTVMFVEGAKDAYLGYVTLRFSPDITSSVPHHKHYALEVTDHCSPVIDSCRIKSTSVVGAAVCVSGTGADPFIKHCKIKDCENVGLYVTDYAQGTYEDNEISGNALAGIWVKNHANPIMRRNHIHHGRDVGIFTFDNGLGYFESNDIHNNRIAGFEVKAGANPTVVRCEIHHGQTGGVYVHENGRGQFIENKIHSNNFAGVWITSNSDPTIRKNDIYNGHQGGVYIFGEGRGLIEHNNIYGNALAGIQIRTNSHPIVRHNKIHHGQHGGIYVHEKGQGLIEENEVYANTLAGVWITTGSTPVLRRNRIHSGKQVGVYFYDNGHGVLENNDIFNHLYSGVQIRTGSNPIIRKNKIWGGQNGGILVYNSGLGLIENNEIFDNAMAGVWIKTDSNPILRQNKIYDGRDGGICIFNGGKGILEENDIFRNAQAGVLISTNSHPSLRRNRIFDGNAAGIEITNNATATLEGNKIFNNKFGGLCLASGVHPKQKDNIITGNHNMVHRAVSTGQCLYKISSYTSFPMHDFYRCRTCNTTERNAICVNCIKTCHASHDVEFIRHDRFFCDCGAGTLNNQCQLQGEPTQDTDTLYDSAAPMETHTLRVN
;
A
#
# COMPACT_ATOMS: atom_id res chain seq x y z
N MET A 1 -27.54 31.73 33.62
CA MET A 1 -27.94 33.13 33.39
C MET A 1 -27.11 33.70 32.24
N SER A 2 -27.79 34.14 31.17
CA SER A 2 -27.39 35.00 30.01
C SER A 2 -26.05 34.72 29.29
N SER A 3 -26.03 34.13 28.07
CA SER A 3 -26.25 34.72 26.71
C SER A 3 -25.21 35.81 26.35
N GLN A 4 -24.56 35.89 25.17
CA GLN A 4 -24.90 35.53 23.79
C GLN A 4 -23.66 35.80 22.89
N ASN A 5 -23.42 34.99 21.85
CA ASN A 5 -23.11 35.38 20.44
C ASN A 5 -22.16 34.42 19.69
N THR A 6 -22.80 33.65 18.81
CA THR A 6 -22.28 32.92 17.65
C THR A 6 -22.06 33.84 16.44
N ARG A 7 -20.95 33.67 15.71
CA ARG A 7 -20.74 34.23 14.36
C ARG A 7 -20.59 33.11 13.34
N THR A 8 -21.57 33.03 12.43
CA THR A 8 -21.62 32.20 11.22
C THR A 8 -21.20 33.03 10.01
N THR A 9 -20.27 32.53 9.19
CA THR A 9 -19.93 33.12 7.88
C THR A 9 -20.54 32.28 6.76
N ARG A 10 -21.44 32.89 5.98
CA ARG A 10 -21.96 32.40 4.69
C ARG A 10 -21.03 32.88 3.57
N TYR A 11 -20.70 31.99 2.62
CA TYR A 11 -20.19 32.39 1.30
C TYR A 11 -21.22 32.03 0.23
N SER A 12 -21.53 33.03 -0.61
CA SER A 12 -22.55 33.00 -1.65
C SER A 12 -22.05 32.41 -2.96
N THR A 13 -22.92 31.68 -3.63
CA THR A 13 -22.86 31.28 -5.04
C THR A 13 -23.10 32.47 -5.99
N ARG A 14 -22.35 32.51 -7.11
CA ARG A 14 -22.75 33.25 -8.33
C ARG A 14 -22.36 32.45 -9.58
N ASN A 15 -23.38 32.15 -10.39
CA ASN A 15 -23.34 31.60 -11.74
C ASN A 15 -22.94 32.67 -12.76
N THR A 16 -22.19 32.29 -13.81
CA THR A 16 -22.38 32.78 -15.18
C THR A 16 -21.98 31.72 -16.22
N LYS A 17 -22.93 31.46 -17.13
CA LYS A 17 -22.86 30.58 -18.31
C LYS A 17 -22.03 31.21 -19.44
N ASN A 18 -21.34 30.42 -20.26
CA ASN A 18 -21.73 30.03 -21.64
C ASN A 18 -20.54 29.68 -22.56
N ARG A 19 -20.66 28.50 -23.21
CA ARG A 19 -20.36 28.15 -24.63
C ARG A 19 -18.90 28.30 -25.14
N SER A 20 -18.31 27.41 -25.93
CA SER A 20 -18.85 26.38 -26.86
C SER A 20 -17.71 25.53 -27.46
N ASN A 21 -18.03 24.27 -27.77
CA ASN A 21 -17.61 23.47 -28.94
C ASN A 21 -16.13 23.02 -29.09
N VAL A 22 -15.75 21.85 -29.63
CA VAL A 22 -16.34 20.54 -29.99
C VAL A 22 -15.18 19.73 -30.63
N LYS A 23 -15.20 18.39 -30.46
CA LYS A 23 -14.51 17.29 -31.21
C LYS A 23 -12.97 17.17 -31.12
N GLN A 24 -12.42 16.06 -30.58
CA GLN A 24 -12.31 14.69 -31.13
C GLN A 24 -11.62 14.61 -32.51
N SER A 25 -10.41 14.03 -32.58
CA SER A 25 -10.19 12.62 -33.02
C SER A 25 -8.74 12.34 -33.44
N SER A 26 -8.20 11.24 -32.92
CA SER A 26 -7.30 10.23 -33.54
C SER A 26 -6.53 10.56 -34.85
N THR A 27 -5.23 10.24 -34.91
CA THR A 27 -4.66 9.00 -35.52
C THR A 27 -3.12 8.98 -35.56
N ARG A 28 -2.55 7.84 -35.15
CA ARG A 28 -1.45 7.03 -35.71
C ARG A 28 -0.41 7.61 -36.71
N ARG A 29 0.84 7.14 -36.45
CA ARG A 29 1.89 6.58 -37.36
C ARG A 29 3.10 7.44 -37.77
N ASN A 30 4.26 6.96 -37.29
CA ASN A 30 5.48 6.53 -38.00
C ASN A 30 6.48 7.52 -38.63
N ASN A 31 7.75 7.18 -38.34
CA ASN A 31 8.97 7.20 -39.17
C ASN A 31 9.59 8.59 -39.43
N GLU A 32 10.80 8.86 -38.91
CA GLU A 32 12.16 8.40 -39.31
C GLU A 32 12.85 9.42 -40.22
N GLU A 33 14.13 9.63 -39.90
CA GLU A 33 15.22 10.15 -40.73
C GLU A 33 15.30 11.64 -41.14
N GLY A 34 16.52 12.17 -40.99
CA GLY A 34 16.94 13.45 -41.56
C GLY A 34 18.05 14.13 -40.75
N GLY A 35 19.29 13.65 -40.90
CA GLY A 35 20.45 14.14 -40.15
C GLY A 35 21.16 15.37 -40.73
N ARG A 36 22.26 15.70 -40.02
CA ARG A 36 23.49 16.46 -40.41
C ARG A 36 23.23 17.89 -40.94
N ASP A 37 23.94 18.93 -40.53
CA ASP A 37 25.40 19.08 -40.49
C ASP A 37 25.72 20.46 -39.85
N ARG A 38 26.89 20.56 -39.19
CA ARG A 38 27.88 21.68 -39.19
C ARG A 38 27.40 23.11 -38.84
N SER A 39 28.16 24.01 -38.22
CA SER A 39 29.56 24.10 -37.77
C SER A 39 29.72 25.44 -37.04
N ASN A 40 30.64 25.45 -36.07
CA ASN A 40 31.37 26.56 -35.44
C ASN A 40 31.29 27.97 -36.03
N SER A 41 31.31 28.95 -35.13
CA SER A 41 32.20 30.13 -35.24
C SER A 41 32.75 30.53 -33.87
N ASN A 42 34.10 30.55 -33.80
CA ASN A 42 34.90 31.16 -32.75
C ASN A 42 35.07 32.66 -33.05
N SER A 43 35.26 33.46 -32.01
CA SER A 43 36.04 34.70 -32.09
C SER A 43 36.83 34.93 -30.80
N SER A 44 38.10 35.28 -31.01
CA SER A 44 39.26 35.42 -30.14
C SER A 44 39.28 36.63 -29.21
N GLY A 45 40.07 36.52 -28.13
CA GLY A 45 40.71 37.64 -27.41
C GLY A 45 41.87 37.11 -26.56
N GLU A 46 43.09 37.58 -26.83
CA GLU A 46 44.34 37.30 -26.10
C GLU A 46 44.50 38.26 -24.91
N GLU A 47 45.07 37.77 -23.80
CA GLU A 47 46.02 38.55 -22.97
C GLU A 47 46.90 37.61 -22.14
N ASN A 48 48.20 37.95 -22.06
CA ASN A 48 49.28 37.18 -21.44
C ASN A 48 49.36 37.43 -19.92
N ASP A 49 49.65 36.39 -19.13
CA ASP A 49 50.52 36.54 -17.96
C ASP A 49 51.22 35.23 -17.54
N ILE A 50 52.47 35.36 -17.10
CA ILE A 50 53.44 34.28 -16.88
C ILE A 50 53.53 33.90 -15.39
N LYS A 51 53.63 32.57 -15.12
CA LYS A 51 54.32 31.83 -14.00
C LYS A 51 53.40 30.87 -13.24
N PRO A 52 53.93 29.80 -12.59
CA PRO A 52 54.98 28.86 -12.98
C PRO A 52 54.38 27.45 -13.21
N GLY A 53 54.96 26.68 -14.13
CA GLY A 53 54.50 25.32 -14.41
C GLY A 53 54.76 24.36 -13.25
N ARG A 54 53.72 24.03 -12.47
CA ARG A 54 53.66 22.77 -11.71
C ARG A 54 53.10 21.71 -12.65
N ILE A 55 53.96 20.84 -13.17
CA ILE A 55 53.55 19.68 -13.94
C ILE A 55 52.89 18.70 -12.95
N ARG A 56 51.55 18.66 -12.95
CA ARG A 56 50.78 17.66 -12.21
C ARG A 56 50.96 16.29 -12.89
N TYR A 57 51.53 15.35 -12.13
CA TYR A 57 51.58 13.93 -12.47
C TYR A 57 50.17 13.39 -12.69
N ASN A 58 49.84 12.95 -13.91
CA ASN A 58 48.55 12.33 -14.26
C ASN A 58 48.83 11.07 -15.09
N LEU A 59 48.66 9.89 -14.48
CA LEU A 59 48.87 8.60 -15.15
C LEU A 59 47.60 8.18 -15.90
N ARG A 60 47.61 8.34 -17.24
CA ARG A 60 46.60 7.76 -18.14
C ARG A 60 46.90 6.27 -18.37
N LYS A 61 46.00 5.38 -17.94
CA LYS A 61 45.92 4.00 -18.46
C LYS A 61 44.80 3.90 -19.51
N ARG A 62 45.16 3.38 -20.68
CA ARG A 62 44.26 3.09 -21.81
C ARG A 62 43.76 1.65 -21.65
N SER A 63 42.44 1.48 -21.58
CA SER A 63 41.76 0.20 -21.67
C SER A 63 42.00 -0.43 -23.04
N LEU A 64 42.29 -1.73 -23.04
CA LEU A 64 42.25 -2.57 -24.24
C LEU A 64 40.89 -3.27 -24.22
N ASP A 65 39.93 -2.68 -24.94
CA ASP A 65 38.75 -3.40 -25.40
C ASP A 65 39.17 -4.31 -26.56
N SER A 66 39.00 -5.62 -26.39
CA SER A 66 38.93 -6.57 -27.49
C SER A 66 37.57 -7.26 -27.41
N SER A 67 36.60 -6.70 -28.12
CA SER A 67 35.40 -7.40 -28.53
C SER A 67 35.72 -8.18 -29.81
N GLU A 68 35.52 -9.50 -29.81
CA GLU A 68 34.89 -10.17 -30.96
C GLU A 68 34.25 -11.50 -30.53
N ASN A 69 33.05 -11.68 -31.06
CA ASN A 69 32.11 -12.77 -30.84
C ASN A 69 32.63 -14.12 -31.39
N GLY A 70 32.11 -15.24 -30.86
CA GLY A 70 32.16 -16.51 -31.59
C GLY A 70 31.97 -17.77 -30.74
N GLU A 71 30.71 -18.16 -30.59
CA GLU A 71 30.12 -19.51 -30.40
C GLU A 71 30.99 -20.77 -30.11
N ALA A 72 30.51 -21.50 -29.10
CA ALA A 72 30.23 -22.95 -29.02
C ALA A 72 31.37 -24.02 -29.11
N GLY A 73 31.31 -24.96 -28.16
CA GLY A 73 31.46 -26.39 -28.45
C GLY A 73 32.68 -27.12 -27.86
N ASP A 74 32.41 -27.99 -26.89
CA ASP A 74 33.11 -29.23 -26.49
C ASP A 74 34.61 -29.44 -26.79
N GLN A 75 35.37 -29.75 -25.74
CA GLN A 75 36.61 -30.53 -25.83
C GLN A 75 36.47 -31.89 -25.15
N LYS A 76 36.67 -32.94 -25.94
CA LYS A 76 37.23 -34.23 -25.52
C LYS A 76 38.66 -34.36 -26.07
N ASP A 77 39.53 -34.78 -25.18
CA ASP A 77 40.65 -35.72 -25.34
C ASP A 77 41.71 -35.58 -26.46
N ALA A 78 42.94 -35.74 -25.96
CA ALA A 78 44.02 -36.59 -26.48
C ALA A 78 45.15 -36.01 -27.35
N GLN A 79 46.34 -36.17 -26.74
CA GLN A 79 47.58 -36.75 -27.26
C GLN A 79 48.61 -35.94 -28.06
N MET A 80 49.76 -35.83 -27.39
CA MET A 80 51.14 -35.80 -27.89
C MET A 80 51.37 -36.34 -29.32
N SER A 81 52.18 -35.62 -30.12
CA SER A 81 53.36 -36.22 -30.77
C SER A 81 54.39 -35.17 -31.23
N LYS A 82 55.55 -35.68 -31.67
CA LYS A 82 56.90 -35.11 -31.63
C LYS A 82 57.29 -34.28 -32.88
N ARG A 83 58.05 -33.20 -32.62
CA ARG A 83 59.37 -32.79 -33.17
C ARG A 83 59.68 -32.83 -34.69
N ARG A 84 60.26 -31.68 -35.14
CA ARG A 84 61.29 -31.42 -36.19
C ARG A 84 60.77 -31.39 -37.66
N LYS A 85 60.98 -30.36 -38.49
CA LYS A 85 62.23 -29.69 -38.94
C LYS A 85 61.88 -28.55 -39.95
N SER A 86 62.86 -27.71 -40.23
CA SER A 86 62.88 -26.52 -41.10
C SER A 86 62.62 -26.74 -42.60
N SER A 87 62.03 -25.75 -43.29
CA SER A 87 62.61 -25.12 -44.51
C SER A 87 61.79 -23.94 -45.07
N SER A 88 62.42 -22.75 -45.06
CA SER A 88 62.54 -21.73 -46.12
C SER A 88 61.37 -21.26 -47.03
N ARG A 89 61.41 -19.92 -47.23
CA ARG A 89 60.82 -19.04 -48.29
C ARG A 89 59.36 -18.61 -48.04
N SER A 90 58.97 -17.35 -48.20
CA SER A 90 59.52 -16.25 -49.02
C SER A 90 59.11 -14.89 -48.43
N VAL A 91 60.05 -13.93 -48.42
CA VAL A 91 59.79 -12.52 -48.10
C VAL A 91 59.55 -11.74 -49.39
N ALA A 92 58.45 -10.97 -49.43
CA ALA A 92 58.30 -9.64 -50.04
C ALA A 92 56.79 -9.31 -50.27
N PRO A 93 56.35 -8.04 -50.40
CA PRO A 93 56.93 -6.79 -49.90
C PRO A 93 55.86 -5.71 -49.56
N TYR A 94 55.62 -5.36 -48.29
CA TYR A 94 54.94 -4.09 -47.98
C TYR A 94 55.38 -3.59 -46.59
N LEU A 95 56.40 -2.72 -46.57
CA LEU A 95 56.74 -1.75 -45.50
C LEU A 95 58.11 -1.10 -45.84
N LYS A 96 58.24 -0.47 -47.01
CA LYS A 96 59.35 0.46 -47.29
C LYS A 96 58.84 1.88 -47.09
N GLY A 97 58.96 2.38 -45.86
CA GLY A 97 58.63 3.76 -45.49
C GLY A 97 58.99 4.11 -44.05
N ASN A 98 58.69 3.23 -43.09
CA ASN A 98 58.94 3.48 -41.65
C ASN A 98 60.23 2.83 -41.08
N ALA A 99 60.92 1.98 -41.85
CA ALA A 99 62.08 1.24 -41.34
C ALA A 99 63.36 2.10 -41.24
N VAL A 100 63.48 3.20 -42.01
CA VAL A 100 64.70 4.02 -42.00
C VAL A 100 64.79 4.85 -40.71
N GLY A 101 63.70 5.48 -40.28
CA GLY A 101 63.66 6.25 -39.03
C GLY A 101 63.82 5.37 -37.79
N ALA A 102 63.11 4.23 -37.73
CA ALA A 102 63.23 3.30 -36.61
C ALA A 102 64.65 2.73 -36.49
N ARG A 103 65.29 2.40 -37.62
CA ARG A 103 66.67 1.92 -37.66
C ARG A 103 67.67 3.01 -37.29
N TYR A 104 67.47 4.23 -37.77
CA TYR A 104 68.32 5.38 -37.39
C TYR A 104 68.31 5.62 -35.87
N ILE A 105 67.13 5.63 -35.24
CA ILE A 105 67.01 5.83 -33.78
C ILE A 105 67.58 4.63 -33.00
N GLN A 106 67.38 3.40 -33.48
CA GLN A 106 67.84 2.19 -32.78
C GLN A 106 69.33 1.92 -32.95
N GLU A 107 69.92 2.22 -34.11
CA GLU A 107 71.28 1.76 -34.48
C GLU A 107 72.26 2.93 -34.71
N GLU A 108 71.82 4.12 -35.13
CA GLU A 108 72.73 5.19 -35.62
C GLU A 108 72.77 6.45 -34.75
N LEU A 109 71.68 6.80 -34.05
CA LEU A 109 71.62 8.01 -33.21
C LEU A 109 72.58 7.89 -32.02
N PRO A 110 73.43 8.87 -31.69
CA PRO A 110 74.36 8.78 -30.55
C PRO A 110 73.65 8.57 -29.20
N ASP A 111 74.29 7.83 -28.29
CA ASP A 111 73.72 7.48 -26.98
C ASP A 111 73.41 8.74 -26.14
N GLU A 112 74.17 9.82 -26.28
CA GLU A 112 73.96 11.09 -25.56
C GLU A 112 72.67 11.79 -25.98
N VAL A 113 72.36 11.74 -27.29
CA VAL A 113 71.12 12.30 -27.83
C VAL A 113 69.93 11.46 -27.38
N LEU A 114 70.09 10.13 -27.41
CA LEU A 114 69.06 9.22 -26.95
C LEU A 114 68.82 9.39 -25.44
N LEU A 115 69.86 9.47 -24.62
CA LEU A 115 69.77 9.75 -23.18
C LEU A 115 69.05 11.07 -22.91
N LYS A 116 69.34 12.12 -23.70
CA LYS A 116 68.64 13.41 -23.59
C LYS A 116 67.16 13.30 -23.96
N ILE A 117 66.81 12.52 -24.99
CA ILE A 117 65.41 12.24 -25.34
C ILE A 117 64.72 11.48 -24.20
N LEU A 118 65.36 10.42 -23.68
CA LEU A 118 64.82 9.63 -22.58
C LEU A 118 64.68 10.44 -21.28
N SER A 119 65.50 11.49 -21.08
CA SER A 119 65.37 12.39 -19.91
C SER A 119 64.06 13.19 -19.85
N TYR A 120 63.27 13.20 -20.92
CA TYR A 120 61.93 13.79 -20.93
C TYR A 120 60.81 12.75 -20.71
N LEU A 121 61.14 11.48 -20.52
CA LEU A 121 60.16 10.40 -20.32
C LEU A 121 59.93 10.14 -18.84
N LEU A 122 58.70 9.74 -18.52
CA LEU A 122 58.30 9.31 -17.18
C LEU A 122 58.70 7.84 -16.92
N GLU A 123 58.64 7.41 -15.65
CA GLU A 123 59.13 6.10 -15.18
C GLU A 123 58.56 4.91 -15.96
N PHE A 124 57.27 4.99 -16.33
CA PHE A 124 56.58 3.93 -17.05
C PHE A 124 57.03 3.85 -18.51
N ASP A 125 57.23 5.00 -19.15
CA ASP A 125 57.71 5.09 -20.53
C ASP A 125 59.18 4.68 -20.62
N LEU A 126 60.01 5.02 -19.63
CA LEU A 126 61.38 4.51 -19.51
C LEU A 126 61.40 2.98 -19.40
N CYS A 127 60.52 2.40 -18.59
CA CYS A 127 60.40 0.94 -18.49
C CYS A 127 59.95 0.29 -19.81
N ARG A 128 59.04 0.93 -20.56
CA ARG A 128 58.60 0.47 -21.89
C ARG A 128 59.73 0.55 -22.92
N VAL A 129 60.45 1.66 -22.95
CA VAL A 129 61.63 1.85 -23.83
C VAL A 129 62.67 0.77 -23.55
N ALA A 130 62.88 0.41 -22.28
CA ALA A 130 63.80 -0.66 -21.88
C ALA A 130 63.42 -2.06 -22.39
N CYS A 131 62.19 -2.25 -22.88
CA CYS A 131 61.71 -3.50 -23.48
C CYS A 131 61.93 -3.57 -25.00
N VAL A 132 62.33 -2.48 -25.65
CA VAL A 132 62.43 -2.39 -27.12
C VAL A 132 63.65 -3.15 -27.67
N CYS A 133 64.85 -2.86 -27.16
CA CYS A 133 66.08 -3.54 -27.55
C CYS A 133 67.13 -3.46 -26.44
N LYS A 134 68.23 -4.22 -26.56
CA LYS A 134 69.31 -4.24 -25.55
C LYS A 134 69.92 -2.84 -25.32
N ARG A 135 70.12 -2.08 -26.39
CA ARG A 135 70.68 -0.72 -26.33
C ARG A 135 69.78 0.23 -25.53
N PHE A 136 68.48 0.24 -25.86
CA PHE A 136 67.50 1.07 -25.15
C PHE A 136 67.33 0.63 -23.70
N ARG A 137 67.43 -0.67 -23.41
CA ARG A 137 67.46 -1.17 -22.02
C ARG A 137 68.62 -0.60 -21.21
N THR A 138 69.82 -0.53 -21.79
CA THR A 138 70.98 0.03 -21.11
C THR A 138 70.76 1.52 -20.83
N ILE A 139 70.38 2.30 -21.84
CA ILE A 139 70.26 3.76 -21.73
C ILE A 139 69.06 4.16 -20.86
N ALA A 140 67.93 3.46 -20.96
CA ALA A 140 66.76 3.69 -20.12
C ALA A 140 66.96 3.26 -18.65
N ASN A 141 68.02 2.51 -18.35
CA ASN A 141 68.43 2.16 -16.98
C ASN A 141 69.60 3.01 -16.48
N ASP A 142 69.93 4.11 -17.16
CA ASP A 142 71.02 5.00 -16.76
C ASP A 142 70.82 5.57 -15.35
N THR A 143 71.90 5.65 -14.57
CA THR A 143 71.84 6.03 -13.16
C THR A 143 71.54 7.51 -12.97
N GLU A 144 72.10 8.40 -13.79
CA GLU A 144 71.86 9.84 -13.69
C GLU A 144 70.47 10.22 -14.23
N LEU A 145 69.96 9.48 -15.22
CA LEU A 145 68.58 9.58 -15.69
C LEU A 145 67.58 9.31 -14.56
N TRP A 146 67.70 8.16 -13.88
CA TRP A 146 66.80 7.80 -12.78
C TRP A 146 67.01 8.66 -11.55
N LYS A 147 68.23 9.12 -11.27
CA LYS A 147 68.51 10.07 -10.19
C LYS A 147 67.79 11.40 -10.40
N LYS A 148 67.86 11.98 -11.60
CA LYS A 148 67.15 13.24 -11.91
C LYS A 148 65.65 13.07 -11.77
N LEU A 149 65.10 12.00 -12.38
CA LEU A 149 63.67 11.70 -12.25
C LEU A 149 63.26 11.51 -10.79
N TYR A 150 64.05 10.79 -10.00
CA TYR A 150 63.80 10.56 -8.58
C TYR A 150 63.82 11.86 -7.77
N GLN A 151 64.83 12.72 -7.99
CA GLN A 151 64.98 14.00 -7.31
C GLN A 151 63.87 14.99 -7.71
N GLU A 152 63.46 14.99 -8.97
CA GLU A 152 62.33 15.82 -9.44
C GLU A 152 60.99 15.38 -8.82
N VAL A 153 60.81 14.07 -8.56
CA VAL A 153 59.54 13.52 -8.06
C VAL A 153 59.45 13.53 -6.54
N PHE A 154 60.50 13.11 -5.83
CA PHE A 154 60.49 12.93 -4.38
C PHE A 154 61.22 14.03 -3.62
N GLU A 155 61.94 14.93 -4.31
CA GLU A 155 62.73 16.02 -3.70
C GLU A 155 63.78 15.51 -2.68
N TYR A 156 64.24 14.26 -2.82
CA TYR A 156 65.24 13.65 -1.94
C TYR A 156 66.63 13.60 -2.55
N ASP A 157 67.63 14.01 -1.78
CA ASP A 157 69.04 14.04 -2.20
C ASP A 157 69.68 12.64 -2.28
N PHE A 158 69.09 11.62 -1.66
CA PHE A 158 69.57 10.24 -1.63
C PHE A 158 68.42 9.24 -1.85
N PRO A 159 68.66 8.06 -2.47
CA PRO A 159 67.69 6.99 -2.53
C PRO A 159 67.28 6.51 -1.13
N LEU A 160 65.98 6.55 -0.84
CA LEU A 160 65.38 5.95 0.35
C LEU A 160 64.96 4.52 0.04
N LEU A 161 65.61 3.54 0.67
CA LEU A 161 65.31 2.11 0.47
C LEU A 161 64.64 1.51 1.70
N HIS A 162 63.85 0.48 1.43
CA HIS A 162 63.13 -0.35 2.40
C HIS A 162 63.74 -1.77 2.38
N PRO A 163 64.86 -2.00 3.09
CA PRO A 163 65.52 -3.30 3.09
C PRO A 163 64.74 -4.35 3.89
N GLU A 164 63.92 -3.94 4.85
CA GLU A 164 63.11 -4.79 5.73
C GLU A 164 61.77 -4.11 6.07
N PRO A 165 60.70 -4.87 6.39
CA PRO A 165 59.44 -4.31 6.86
C PRO A 165 59.63 -3.27 7.97
N ARG A 166 59.11 -2.06 7.74
CA ARG A 166 59.12 -0.89 8.65
C ARG A 166 60.49 -0.21 8.85
N VAL A 167 61.52 -0.57 8.07
CA VAL A 167 62.84 0.08 8.14
C VAL A 167 63.08 0.89 6.88
N PHE A 168 63.33 2.19 7.03
CA PHE A 168 63.65 3.10 5.93
C PHE A 168 65.06 3.67 6.14
N LYS A 169 65.91 3.57 5.12
CA LYS A 169 67.28 4.08 5.18
C LYS A 169 67.61 4.85 3.91
N PHE A 170 68.08 6.09 4.07
CA PHE A 170 68.76 6.81 3.00
C PHE A 170 70.11 6.16 2.77
N LEU A 171 70.38 5.71 1.55
CA LEU A 171 71.66 5.12 1.20
C LEU A 171 72.45 6.05 0.29
N HIS A 172 73.74 6.18 0.57
CA HIS A 172 74.65 6.82 -0.37
C HIS A 172 74.90 5.84 -1.54
N PRO A 173 74.58 6.21 -2.81
CA PRO A 173 74.65 5.28 -3.95
C PRO A 173 76.00 4.61 -4.17
N GLN A 174 77.08 5.19 -3.63
CA GLN A 174 78.46 4.72 -3.79
C GLN A 174 78.93 3.77 -2.67
N VAL A 175 78.16 3.61 -1.58
CA VAL A 175 78.63 2.89 -0.37
C VAL A 175 77.88 1.57 -0.15
N TYR A 176 76.65 1.44 -0.66
CA TYR A 176 75.82 0.25 -0.51
C TYR A 176 74.98 0.04 -1.76
N CYS A 177 75.26 -1.00 -2.56
CA CYS A 177 74.34 -1.34 -3.63
C CYS A 177 74.49 -2.79 -4.12
N ASP A 178 73.57 -3.66 -3.69
CA ASP A 178 73.29 -4.97 -4.31
C ASP A 178 72.43 -4.83 -5.59
N TYR A 179 72.14 -3.59 -6.02
CA TYR A 179 71.24 -3.28 -7.14
C TYR A 179 71.98 -2.63 -8.31
N ASP A 180 71.59 -2.93 -9.54
CA ASP A 180 72.23 -2.34 -10.73
C ASP A 180 71.94 -0.82 -10.87
N ASN A 181 70.80 -0.33 -10.33
CA ASN A 181 70.45 1.09 -10.29
C ASN A 181 69.67 1.41 -8.99
N PRO A 182 70.30 2.02 -7.97
CA PRO A 182 69.67 2.25 -6.67
C PRO A 182 68.56 3.30 -6.71
N TRP A 183 68.66 4.30 -7.59
CA TRP A 183 67.64 5.33 -7.77
C TRP A 183 66.36 4.74 -8.35
N LYS A 184 66.50 3.87 -9.36
CA LYS A 184 65.37 3.16 -9.95
C LYS A 184 64.68 2.23 -8.94
N GLU A 185 65.46 1.51 -8.15
CA GLU A 185 64.91 0.58 -7.15
C GLU A 185 64.22 1.33 -6.00
N SER A 186 64.80 2.43 -5.52
CA SER A 186 64.13 3.29 -4.55
C SER A 186 62.86 3.93 -5.13
N PHE A 187 62.90 4.38 -6.39
CA PHE A 187 61.71 4.88 -7.08
C PHE A 187 60.60 3.81 -7.10
N ARG A 188 60.94 2.56 -7.43
CA ARG A 188 60.01 1.43 -7.44
C ARG A 188 59.38 1.20 -6.07
N GLN A 189 60.17 1.22 -5.00
CA GLN A 189 59.69 0.98 -3.63
C GLN A 189 58.83 2.14 -3.11
N LEU A 190 59.23 3.39 -3.35
CA LEU A 190 58.48 4.57 -2.89
C LEU A 190 57.18 4.79 -3.67
N VAL A 191 57.16 4.51 -4.98
CA VAL A 191 55.93 4.54 -5.77
C VAL A 191 54.90 3.56 -5.21
N ILE A 192 55.33 2.37 -4.78
CA ILE A 192 54.42 1.39 -4.14
C ILE A 192 53.83 1.97 -2.85
N ILE A 193 54.62 2.68 -2.04
CA ILE A 193 54.20 3.27 -0.76
C ILE A 193 53.27 4.47 -0.96
N ILE A 194 53.50 5.31 -1.97
CA ILE A 194 52.69 6.50 -2.26
C ILE A 194 51.36 6.14 -2.95
N ILE A 195 51.27 4.97 -3.57
CA ILE A 195 50.04 4.42 -4.17
C ILE A 195 49.19 3.65 -3.12
N CYS A 196 49.66 3.47 -1.89
CA CYS A 196 49.02 2.61 -0.90
C CYS A 196 47.59 3.05 -0.52
N TYR A 197 46.65 2.21 -0.95
CA TYR A 197 45.29 2.06 -0.45
C TYR A 197 45.32 1.54 1.00
N LEU A 198 44.39 1.96 1.88
CA LEU A 198 44.31 1.44 3.24
C LEU A 198 43.62 0.06 3.23
N PHE A 199 44.42 -0.94 2.93
CA PHE A 199 44.06 -2.36 2.89
C PHE A 199 44.29 -3.00 4.25
N ILE A 200 43.27 -3.64 4.81
CA ILE A 200 43.35 -4.31 6.10
C ILE A 200 43.04 -5.79 5.86
N ASP A 201 44.10 -6.58 5.82
CA ASP A 201 44.11 -8.04 5.64
C ASP A 201 44.50 -8.78 6.93
N THR A 202 44.68 -8.06 8.02
CA THR A 202 45.09 -8.58 9.33
C THR A 202 44.36 -7.88 10.45
N ASN A 203 44.33 -8.51 11.62
CA ASN A 203 43.73 -7.93 12.82
C ASN A 203 44.57 -6.74 13.32
N VAL A 204 44.06 -5.53 13.09
CA VAL A 204 44.66 -4.27 13.53
C VAL A 204 43.59 -3.38 14.18
N ALA A 205 43.97 -2.62 15.19
CA ALA A 205 43.12 -1.59 15.78
C ALA A 205 43.57 -0.20 15.30
N ILE A 206 42.66 0.52 14.65
CA ILE A 206 42.82 1.89 14.17
C ILE A 206 41.88 2.77 14.97
N ILE A 207 42.44 3.66 15.78
CA ILE A 207 41.68 4.51 16.71
C ILE A 207 42.05 5.96 16.46
N GLY A 208 41.06 6.78 16.14
CA GLY A 208 41.26 8.23 16.06
C GLY A 208 41.52 8.84 17.43
N ALA A 209 42.46 9.78 17.50
CA ALA A 209 42.74 10.54 18.71
C ALA A 209 42.99 12.02 18.36
N ALA A 210 42.23 12.92 18.99
CA ALA A 210 42.39 14.37 18.89
C ALA A 210 41.80 15.05 20.13
N SER A 211 42.17 16.30 20.38
CA SER A 211 41.53 17.13 21.42
C SER A 211 40.12 17.54 20.99
N GLY A 212 39.15 17.52 21.91
CA GLY A 212 37.77 17.89 21.60
C GLY A 212 37.00 16.74 20.94
N ASN A 213 36.15 17.07 19.96
CA ASN A 213 35.38 16.05 19.27
C ASN A 213 36.24 15.31 18.24
N VAL A 214 36.71 14.11 18.58
CA VAL A 214 37.71 13.35 17.79
C VAL A 214 37.30 13.21 16.32
N ILE A 215 36.04 12.87 16.07
CA ILE A 215 35.52 12.65 14.71
C ILE A 215 35.53 13.91 13.84
N ASP A 216 35.59 15.11 14.40
CA ASP A 216 35.69 16.35 13.61
C ASP A 216 37.14 16.66 13.19
N HIS A 217 38.12 16.03 13.83
CA HIS A 217 39.54 16.31 13.64
C HIS A 217 40.31 15.16 12.97
N VAL A 218 39.89 13.91 13.16
CA VAL A 218 40.54 12.75 12.54
C VAL A 218 39.77 12.33 11.30
N ILE A 219 40.27 12.72 10.12
CA ILE A 219 39.62 12.48 8.83
C ILE A 219 40.54 11.64 7.96
N ILE A 220 40.03 10.50 7.48
CA ILE A 220 40.65 9.68 6.44
C ILE A 220 39.83 9.92 5.17
N GLU A 221 40.46 10.52 4.16
CA GLU A 221 39.79 10.94 2.92
C GLU A 221 40.55 10.45 1.70
N ARG A 222 39.80 10.05 0.67
CA ARG A 222 40.37 9.61 -0.61
C ARG A 222 39.50 10.07 -1.78
N GLU A 223 40.15 10.34 -2.92
CA GLU A 223 39.51 10.78 -4.17
C GLU A 223 39.50 9.68 -5.25
N SER A 224 40.19 8.55 -5.01
CA SER A 224 40.25 7.41 -5.91
C SER A 224 40.26 6.11 -5.11
N GLU A 225 39.62 5.08 -5.67
CA GLU A 225 39.35 3.79 -5.03
C GLU A 225 38.73 3.87 -3.60
N SER A 226 38.53 2.75 -2.92
CA SER A 226 37.91 2.77 -1.58
C SER A 226 38.84 3.42 -0.55
N THR A 227 38.27 4.16 0.41
CA THR A 227 39.04 4.87 1.46
C THR A 227 39.63 3.90 2.49
N VAL A 228 38.82 2.95 2.95
CA VAL A 228 39.24 1.85 3.84
C VAL A 228 38.61 0.55 3.35
N MET A 229 39.44 -0.49 3.19
CA MET A 229 39.00 -1.80 2.73
C MET A 229 39.44 -2.89 3.72
N PHE A 230 38.48 -3.62 4.26
CA PHE A 230 38.70 -4.84 5.04
C PHE A 230 38.53 -6.05 4.15
N VAL A 231 39.50 -6.94 4.18
CA VAL A 231 39.48 -8.18 3.41
C VAL A 231 39.74 -9.40 4.29
N GLU A 232 39.76 -10.58 3.66
CA GLU A 232 40.10 -11.83 4.31
C GLU A 232 41.34 -11.69 5.21
N GLY A 233 41.19 -12.11 6.47
CA GLY A 233 42.22 -12.01 7.51
C GLY A 233 41.98 -10.91 8.55
N ALA A 234 41.10 -9.94 8.27
CA ALA A 234 40.69 -8.89 9.21
C ALA A 234 39.44 -9.27 10.03
N LYS A 235 39.50 -10.39 10.75
CA LYS A 235 38.34 -10.94 11.49
C LYS A 235 38.07 -10.22 12.81
N ASP A 236 39.12 -9.74 13.46
CA ASP A 236 39.06 -9.02 14.75
C ASP A 236 39.67 -7.62 14.63
N ALA A 237 39.72 -7.09 13.40
CA ALA A 237 40.18 -5.73 13.19
C ALA A 237 39.17 -4.72 13.76
N TYR A 238 39.66 -3.59 14.24
CA TYR A 238 38.86 -2.52 14.84
C TYR A 238 39.16 -1.20 14.15
N LEU A 239 38.10 -0.45 13.81
CA LEU A 239 38.20 0.92 13.32
C LEU A 239 37.20 1.80 14.08
N GLY A 240 37.70 2.80 14.80
CA GLY A 240 36.82 3.65 15.59
C GLY A 240 37.28 5.09 15.76
N TYR A 241 36.31 5.94 16.09
CA TYR A 241 36.52 7.36 16.39
C TYR A 241 37.17 8.15 15.25
N VAL A 242 36.83 7.85 14.00
CA VAL A 242 37.32 8.56 12.81
C VAL A 242 36.17 9.02 11.91
N THR A 243 36.45 10.04 11.07
CA THR A 243 35.62 10.36 9.91
C THR A 243 36.22 9.72 8.67
N LEU A 244 35.45 8.89 7.96
CA LEU A 244 35.78 8.34 6.65
C LEU A 244 35.08 9.16 5.56
N ARG A 245 35.85 9.62 4.56
CA ARG A 245 35.33 10.33 3.39
C ARG A 245 35.80 9.69 2.11
N PHE A 246 34.87 9.51 1.19
CA PHE A 246 35.17 9.22 -0.20
C PHE A 246 34.66 10.37 -1.07
N SER A 247 35.58 11.10 -1.67
CA SER A 247 35.30 12.34 -2.41
C SER A 247 35.87 12.27 -3.83
N PRO A 248 35.31 11.40 -4.71
CA PRO A 248 35.90 11.19 -6.02
C PRO A 248 35.87 12.45 -6.89
N ASP A 249 36.94 12.68 -7.66
CA ASP A 249 37.01 13.78 -8.61
C ASP A 249 36.01 13.55 -9.75
N ILE A 250 35.07 14.48 -9.92
CA ILE A 250 33.98 14.41 -10.91
C ILE A 250 34.53 14.35 -12.35
N THR A 251 35.77 14.76 -12.57
CA THR A 251 36.45 14.75 -13.88
C THR A 251 37.10 13.41 -14.23
N SER A 252 37.16 12.47 -13.30
CA SER A 252 37.70 11.12 -13.49
C SER A 252 36.88 10.33 -14.50
N SER A 253 37.53 9.86 -15.57
CA SER A 253 36.93 8.94 -16.56
C SER A 253 36.85 7.49 -16.08
N VAL A 254 37.18 7.21 -14.81
CA VAL A 254 37.19 5.86 -14.26
C VAL A 254 35.77 5.51 -13.77
N PRO A 255 35.21 4.34 -14.14
CA PRO A 255 33.92 3.92 -13.61
C PRO A 255 34.02 3.70 -12.09
N HIS A 256 33.52 4.64 -11.28
CA HIS A 256 33.55 4.57 -9.81
C HIS A 256 32.58 3.53 -9.20
N HIS A 257 32.05 2.59 -10.00
CA HIS A 257 30.97 1.69 -9.60
C HIS A 257 31.34 0.64 -8.52
N LYS A 258 32.58 0.61 -8.03
CA LYS A 258 33.09 -0.37 -7.04
C LYS A 258 33.95 0.24 -5.93
N HIS A 259 33.75 1.52 -5.60
CA HIS A 259 34.57 2.20 -4.60
C HIS A 259 33.72 2.92 -3.56
N TYR A 260 34.14 2.84 -2.30
CA TYR A 260 33.33 3.18 -1.13
C TYR A 260 34.17 3.89 -0.07
N ALA A 261 33.53 4.64 0.84
CA ALA A 261 34.24 5.17 2.01
C ALA A 261 34.65 4.06 2.98
N LEU A 262 33.85 2.99 3.06
CA LEU A 262 34.16 1.77 3.79
C LEU A 262 33.73 0.56 2.96
N GLU A 263 34.65 -0.37 2.76
CA GLU A 263 34.41 -1.64 2.06
C GLU A 263 34.80 -2.80 2.97
N VAL A 264 33.90 -3.79 3.08
CA VAL A 264 34.11 -5.03 3.83
C VAL A 264 33.81 -6.19 2.87
N THR A 265 34.80 -7.01 2.58
CA THR A 265 34.67 -8.11 1.62
C THR A 265 34.51 -9.48 2.30
N ASP A 266 34.52 -10.53 1.49
CA ASP A 266 34.39 -11.92 1.89
C ASP A 266 35.26 -12.31 3.10
N HIS A 267 34.73 -13.19 3.95
CA HIS A 267 35.45 -13.83 5.07
C HIS A 267 36.13 -12.90 6.10
N CYS A 268 35.61 -11.69 6.29
CA CYS A 268 36.06 -10.78 7.34
C CYS A 268 34.91 -10.24 8.20
N SER A 269 35.23 -9.86 9.45
CA SER A 269 34.24 -9.49 10.48
C SER A 269 34.69 -8.31 11.35
N PRO A 270 35.17 -7.20 10.74
CA PRO A 270 35.72 -6.08 11.50
C PRO A 270 34.66 -5.41 12.38
N VAL A 271 35.12 -4.78 13.46
CA VAL A 271 34.31 -3.89 14.30
C VAL A 271 34.51 -2.45 13.86
N ILE A 272 33.44 -1.77 13.46
CA ILE A 272 33.43 -0.34 13.13
C ILE A 272 32.57 0.38 14.16
N ASP A 273 33.17 1.31 14.91
CA ASP A 273 32.52 1.92 16.07
C ASP A 273 32.69 3.43 16.12
N SER A 274 31.60 4.16 16.34
CA SER A 274 31.66 5.61 16.59
C SER A 274 32.32 6.41 15.45
N CYS A 275 32.18 5.91 14.22
CA CYS A 275 32.70 6.54 13.00
C CYS A 275 31.65 7.41 12.31
N ARG A 276 32.10 8.49 11.66
CA ARG A 276 31.27 9.24 10.70
C ARG A 276 31.68 8.87 9.29
N ILE A 277 30.74 8.42 8.47
CA ILE A 277 31.02 7.95 7.11
C ILE A 277 30.23 8.80 6.13
N LYS A 278 30.94 9.36 5.14
CA LYS A 278 30.37 10.20 4.09
C LYS A 278 30.97 9.87 2.73
N SER A 279 30.14 9.87 1.70
CA SER A 279 30.58 9.71 0.31
C SER A 279 29.92 10.75 -0.58
N THR A 280 30.71 11.51 -1.35
CA THR A 280 30.19 12.40 -2.40
C THR A 280 30.10 11.71 -3.76
N SER A 281 30.36 10.40 -3.81
CA SER A 281 30.20 9.61 -5.02
C SER A 281 28.73 9.52 -5.40
N VAL A 282 28.42 9.87 -6.66
CA VAL A 282 27.09 9.70 -7.25
C VAL A 282 26.81 8.27 -7.73
N VAL A 283 27.77 7.35 -7.56
CA VAL A 283 27.66 5.91 -7.88
C VAL A 283 28.13 5.07 -6.69
N GLY A 284 27.58 3.86 -6.54
CA GLY A 284 27.95 2.94 -5.45
C GLY A 284 27.24 3.27 -4.15
N ALA A 285 27.97 3.21 -3.02
CA ALA A 285 27.44 3.47 -1.68
C ALA A 285 28.50 4.17 -0.81
N ALA A 286 28.13 4.60 0.40
CA ALA A 286 29.12 5.05 1.37
C ALA A 286 29.79 3.86 2.09
N VAL A 287 28.99 2.87 2.47
CA VAL A 287 29.45 1.60 3.05
C VAL A 287 28.99 0.44 2.17
N CYS A 288 29.93 -0.43 1.79
CA CYS A 288 29.63 -1.68 1.09
C CYS A 288 30.10 -2.87 1.92
N VAL A 289 29.21 -3.82 2.13
CA VAL A 289 29.50 -5.12 2.74
C VAL A 289 29.07 -6.18 1.73
N SER A 290 30.03 -6.89 1.17
CA SER A 290 29.81 -7.86 0.11
C SER A 290 30.55 -9.14 0.38
N GLY A 291 29.97 -10.26 -0.07
CA GLY A 291 30.66 -11.53 -0.09
C GLY A 291 30.25 -12.52 0.97
N THR A 292 30.57 -13.78 0.68
CA THR A 292 30.30 -14.88 1.61
C THR A 292 31.20 -14.77 2.83
N GLY A 293 30.60 -14.89 4.02
CA GLY A 293 31.34 -14.79 5.28
C GLY A 293 31.75 -13.38 5.69
N ALA A 294 31.34 -12.35 4.95
CA ALA A 294 31.44 -10.96 5.41
C ALA A 294 30.42 -10.74 6.54
N ASP A 295 30.89 -10.45 7.76
CA ASP A 295 30.05 -10.31 8.96
C ASP A 295 30.57 -9.20 9.89
N PRO A 296 30.58 -7.93 9.45
CA PRO A 296 31.07 -6.83 10.26
C PRO A 296 30.12 -6.50 11.41
N PHE A 297 30.65 -5.93 12.49
CA PHE A 297 29.86 -5.31 13.54
C PHE A 297 29.99 -3.78 13.48
N ILE A 298 28.96 -3.11 12.95
CA ILE A 298 28.93 -1.65 12.81
C ILE A 298 28.01 -1.06 13.88
N LYS A 299 28.55 -0.22 14.76
CA LYS A 299 27.79 0.37 15.87
C LYS A 299 28.10 1.84 16.14
N HIS A 300 27.10 2.58 16.62
CA HIS A 300 27.23 4.01 16.95
C HIS A 300 27.76 4.87 15.78
N CYS A 301 27.64 4.39 14.54
CA CYS A 301 28.14 5.08 13.37
C CYS A 301 27.10 6.04 12.80
N LYS A 302 27.59 7.08 12.13
CA LYS A 302 26.77 8.06 11.40
C LYS A 302 27.08 7.97 9.91
N ILE A 303 26.20 7.35 9.13
CA ILE A 303 26.30 7.24 7.67
C ILE A 303 25.36 8.27 7.06
N LYS A 304 25.89 9.45 6.75
CA LYS A 304 25.04 10.59 6.44
C LYS A 304 25.51 11.49 5.33
N ASP A 305 24.55 12.20 4.75
CA ASP A 305 24.75 13.22 3.72
C ASP A 305 25.54 12.67 2.51
N CYS A 306 25.21 11.45 2.08
CA CYS A 306 25.86 10.79 0.95
C CYS A 306 25.10 11.02 -0.37
N GLU A 307 25.83 11.18 -1.48
CA GLU A 307 25.24 11.45 -2.81
C GLU A 307 24.69 10.19 -3.52
N ASN A 308 24.72 9.04 -2.84
CA ASN A 308 24.12 7.78 -3.28
C ASN A 308 23.59 7.00 -2.05
N VAL A 309 23.60 5.66 -2.07
CA VAL A 309 23.13 4.78 -1.00
C VAL A 309 24.02 4.90 0.23
N GLY A 310 23.41 4.90 1.42
CA GLY A 310 24.16 4.92 2.68
C GLY A 310 24.92 3.62 2.92
N LEU A 311 24.17 2.55 3.16
CA LEU A 311 24.70 1.21 3.45
C LEU A 311 24.21 0.20 2.41
N TYR A 312 25.13 -0.55 1.82
CA TYR A 312 24.83 -1.57 0.83
C TYR A 312 25.35 -2.94 1.29
N VAL A 313 24.44 -3.89 1.51
CA VAL A 313 24.74 -5.28 1.91
C VAL A 313 24.33 -6.22 0.78
N THR A 314 25.26 -7.00 0.25
CA THR A 314 25.06 -7.81 -0.97
C THR A 314 25.81 -9.14 -0.95
N ASP A 315 25.47 -10.03 -1.88
CA ASP A 315 26.23 -11.24 -2.21
C ASP A 315 26.50 -12.14 -1.02
N TYR A 316 25.41 -12.56 -0.35
CA TYR A 316 25.41 -13.43 0.85
C TYR A 316 26.04 -12.82 2.12
N ALA A 317 26.44 -11.55 2.07
CA ALA A 317 26.96 -10.86 3.24
C ALA A 317 25.94 -10.84 4.40
N GLN A 318 26.48 -10.97 5.61
CA GLN A 318 25.78 -10.84 6.86
C GLN A 318 26.17 -9.49 7.49
N GLY A 319 26.40 -9.45 8.80
CA GLY A 319 26.74 -8.26 9.54
C GLY A 319 25.69 -7.91 10.58
N THR A 320 26.15 -7.34 11.68
CA THR A 320 25.31 -6.78 12.74
C THR A 320 25.47 -5.26 12.75
N TYR A 321 24.35 -4.54 12.72
CA TYR A 321 24.29 -3.09 12.64
C TYR A 321 23.43 -2.57 13.79
N GLU A 322 24.05 -1.98 14.80
CA GLU A 322 23.35 -1.55 16.02
C GLU A 322 23.54 -0.07 16.37
N ASP A 323 22.46 0.59 16.77
CA ASP A 323 22.51 1.96 17.30
C ASP A 323 23.18 2.96 16.33
N ASN A 324 22.99 2.77 15.02
CA ASN A 324 23.52 3.63 13.97
C ASN A 324 22.50 4.69 13.51
N GLU A 325 23.01 5.81 13.02
CA GLU A 325 22.23 6.85 12.35
C GLU A 325 22.54 6.85 10.85
N ILE A 326 21.52 6.62 10.01
CA ILE A 326 21.64 6.60 8.55
C ILE A 326 20.69 7.67 7.99
N SER A 327 21.23 8.79 7.49
CA SER A 327 20.40 9.95 7.22
C SER A 327 20.86 10.85 6.08
N GLY A 328 19.93 11.56 5.44
CA GLY A 328 20.25 12.58 4.43
C GLY A 328 20.87 12.04 3.13
N ASN A 329 20.79 10.73 2.88
CA ASN A 329 21.34 10.11 1.68
C ASN A 329 20.47 10.38 0.45
N ALA A 330 21.08 10.54 -0.72
CA ALA A 330 20.39 10.94 -1.95
C ALA A 330 19.56 9.81 -2.58
N LEU A 331 19.98 8.56 -2.40
CA LEU A 331 19.21 7.35 -2.72
C LEU A 331 18.81 6.64 -1.41
N ALA A 332 18.61 5.33 -1.46
CA ALA A 332 18.11 4.61 -0.30
C ALA A 332 19.07 4.68 0.90
N GLY A 333 18.52 4.68 2.11
CA GLY A 333 19.33 4.59 3.33
C GLY A 333 20.12 3.28 3.36
N ILE A 334 19.41 2.17 3.16
CA ILE A 334 19.97 0.81 3.17
C ILE A 334 19.49 0.03 1.94
N TRP A 335 20.42 -0.67 1.29
CA TRP A 335 20.14 -1.72 0.31
C TRP A 335 20.54 -3.10 0.84
N VAL A 336 19.66 -4.08 0.67
CA VAL A 336 19.94 -5.49 0.93
C VAL A 336 19.55 -6.31 -0.29
N LYS A 337 20.52 -6.98 -0.92
CA LYS A 337 20.23 -7.80 -2.11
C LYS A 337 21.09 -9.04 -2.24
N ASN A 338 20.83 -9.84 -3.29
CA ASN A 338 21.61 -11.03 -3.65
C ASN A 338 21.83 -11.96 -2.45
N HIS A 339 20.73 -12.35 -1.79
CA HIS A 339 20.73 -13.25 -0.63
C HIS A 339 21.47 -12.73 0.62
N ALA A 340 21.85 -11.46 0.68
CA ALA A 340 22.36 -10.85 1.90
C ALA A 340 21.33 -10.92 3.03
N ASN A 341 21.81 -11.07 4.27
CA ASN A 341 20.96 -11.26 5.44
C ASN A 341 21.52 -10.53 6.68
N PRO A 342 21.53 -9.19 6.68
CA PRO A 342 22.02 -8.41 7.81
C PRO A 342 21.09 -8.47 9.02
N ILE A 343 21.65 -8.28 10.21
CA ILE A 343 20.90 -8.08 11.45
C ILE A 343 20.98 -6.60 11.82
N MET A 344 19.85 -5.90 11.85
CA MET A 344 19.79 -4.47 12.11
C MET A 344 18.93 -4.18 13.35
N ARG A 345 19.52 -3.62 14.40
CA ARG A 345 18.81 -3.29 15.65
C ARG A 345 18.95 -1.84 16.07
N ARG A 346 17.84 -1.23 16.51
CA ARG A 346 17.86 0.11 17.15
C ARG A 346 18.54 1.20 16.30
N ASN A 347 18.47 1.07 14.97
CA ASN A 347 19.02 2.08 14.07
C ASN A 347 17.96 3.14 13.76
N HIS A 348 18.43 4.35 13.47
CA HIS A 348 17.62 5.49 13.07
C HIS A 348 17.86 5.77 11.58
N ILE A 349 16.86 5.53 10.73
CA ILE A 349 16.95 5.67 9.27
C ILE A 349 15.98 6.74 8.79
N HIS A 350 16.50 7.92 8.47
CA HIS A 350 15.61 9.06 8.27
C HIS A 350 16.09 10.16 7.33
N HIS A 351 15.15 10.98 6.89
CA HIS A 351 15.41 12.16 6.06
C HIS A 351 16.18 11.83 4.76
N GLY A 352 16.09 10.58 4.28
CA GLY A 352 16.61 10.17 2.98
C GLY A 352 15.76 10.74 1.84
N ARG A 353 16.39 11.01 0.69
CA ARG A 353 15.71 11.53 -0.50
C ARG A 353 15.03 10.45 -1.35
N ASP A 354 15.07 9.20 -0.88
CA ASP A 354 14.47 8.01 -1.50
C ASP A 354 13.87 7.08 -0.42
N VAL A 355 13.85 5.76 -0.62
CA VAL A 355 13.40 4.73 0.33
C VAL A 355 14.31 4.65 1.56
N GLY A 356 13.75 4.40 2.75
CA GLY A 356 14.55 4.15 3.95
C GLY A 356 15.38 2.85 3.84
N ILE A 357 14.69 1.72 3.74
CA ILE A 357 15.28 0.38 3.58
C ILE A 357 14.70 -0.30 2.34
N PHE A 358 15.55 -0.76 1.43
CA PHE A 358 15.13 -1.46 0.23
C PHE A 358 15.76 -2.85 0.15
N THR A 359 14.91 -3.88 0.15
CA THR A 359 15.28 -5.30 0.05
C THR A 359 14.82 -5.86 -1.29
N PHE A 360 15.73 -6.44 -2.07
CA PHE A 360 15.44 -6.91 -3.43
C PHE A 360 16.36 -8.04 -3.87
N ASP A 361 16.12 -8.65 -5.04
CA ASP A 361 16.90 -9.78 -5.58
C ASP A 361 17.17 -10.89 -4.54
N ASN A 362 16.10 -11.42 -3.94
CA ASN A 362 16.16 -12.43 -2.86
C ASN A 362 16.90 -11.98 -1.58
N GLY A 363 17.09 -10.68 -1.37
CA GLY A 363 17.57 -10.12 -0.11
C GLY A 363 16.70 -10.55 1.08
N LEU A 364 17.35 -10.82 2.20
CA LEU A 364 16.74 -11.21 3.46
C LEU A 364 16.96 -10.06 4.47
N GLY A 365 17.29 -10.39 5.71
CA GLY A 365 17.59 -9.45 6.77
C GLY A 365 16.60 -9.55 7.92
N TYR A 366 17.11 -9.32 9.13
CA TYR A 366 16.34 -9.24 10.37
C TYR A 366 16.44 -7.83 10.94
N PHE A 367 15.32 -7.11 10.93
CA PHE A 367 15.21 -5.73 11.35
C PHE A 367 14.39 -5.67 12.64
N GLU A 368 15.01 -5.23 13.73
CA GLU A 368 14.37 -5.20 15.04
C GLU A 368 14.47 -3.82 15.70
N SER A 369 13.34 -3.29 16.15
CA SER A 369 13.30 -2.03 16.93
C SER A 369 13.98 -0.85 16.24
N ASN A 370 13.94 -0.78 14.90
CA ASN A 370 14.48 0.35 14.15
C ASN A 370 13.40 1.43 14.00
N ASP A 371 13.85 2.69 13.96
CA ASP A 371 13.02 3.87 13.73
C ASP A 371 13.27 4.39 12.31
N ILE A 372 12.24 4.35 11.45
CA ILE A 372 12.33 4.63 10.02
C ILE A 372 11.35 5.74 9.66
N HIS A 373 11.85 6.95 9.37
CA HIS A 373 10.96 8.10 9.23
C HIS A 373 11.42 9.24 8.31
N ASN A 374 10.49 10.09 7.90
CA ASN A 374 10.76 11.28 7.08
C ASN A 374 11.53 11.00 5.78
N ASN A 375 11.44 9.77 5.25
CA ASN A 375 12.03 9.40 3.97
C ASN A 375 11.08 9.83 2.83
N ARG A 376 11.64 10.23 1.68
CA ARG A 376 10.86 10.76 0.55
C ARG A 376 9.98 9.71 -0.12
N ILE A 377 10.39 8.44 -0.10
CA ILE A 377 9.59 7.33 -0.65
C ILE A 377 9.09 6.48 0.52
N ALA A 378 9.16 5.16 0.40
CA ALA A 378 8.65 4.26 1.41
C ALA A 378 9.63 4.16 2.57
N GLY A 379 9.13 3.88 3.78
CA GLY A 379 10.01 3.53 4.88
C GLY A 379 10.72 2.21 4.59
N PHE A 380 9.97 1.22 4.11
CA PHE A 380 10.47 -0.11 3.79
C PHE A 380 9.93 -0.59 2.44
N GLU A 381 10.81 -0.98 1.53
CA GLU A 381 10.44 -1.55 0.22
C GLU A 381 10.97 -2.98 0.06
N VAL A 382 10.14 -3.86 -0.48
CA VAL A 382 10.45 -5.28 -0.73
C VAL A 382 10.05 -5.66 -2.13
N LYS A 383 10.99 -6.21 -2.91
CA LYS A 383 10.68 -6.69 -4.27
C LYS A 383 11.51 -7.89 -4.73
N ALA A 384 11.17 -8.43 -5.91
CA ALA A 384 11.96 -9.44 -6.61
C ALA A 384 12.32 -10.65 -5.72
N GLY A 385 11.30 -11.24 -5.08
CA GLY A 385 11.45 -12.43 -4.24
C GLY A 385 12.07 -12.23 -2.86
N ALA A 386 12.50 -10.99 -2.52
CA ALA A 386 13.04 -10.65 -1.21
C ALA A 386 12.05 -10.98 -0.08
N ASN A 387 12.60 -11.36 1.08
CA ASN A 387 11.83 -11.87 2.21
C ASN A 387 12.45 -11.46 3.56
N PRO A 388 12.46 -10.16 3.90
CA PRO A 388 12.97 -9.69 5.19
C PRO A 388 12.02 -10.01 6.34
N THR A 389 12.56 -10.04 7.56
CA THR A 389 11.77 -10.12 8.79
C THR A 389 11.91 -8.81 9.57
N VAL A 390 10.80 -8.11 9.76
CA VAL A 390 10.74 -6.77 10.37
C VAL A 390 9.87 -6.83 11.61
N VAL A 391 10.48 -6.61 12.77
CA VAL A 391 9.89 -6.86 14.10
C VAL A 391 10.01 -5.64 15.00
N ARG A 392 8.91 -5.19 15.60
CA ARG A 392 8.91 -4.10 16.59
C ARG A 392 9.52 -2.77 16.09
N CYS A 393 9.55 -2.54 14.79
CA CYS A 393 10.02 -1.28 14.20
C CYS A 393 8.91 -0.21 14.22
N GLU A 394 9.33 1.05 14.18
CA GLU A 394 8.46 2.21 13.98
C GLU A 394 8.67 2.74 12.55
N ILE A 395 7.61 2.78 11.74
CA ILE A 395 7.68 3.21 10.34
C ILE A 395 6.68 4.35 10.13
N HIS A 396 7.18 5.59 10.07
CA HIS A 396 6.30 6.73 10.20
C HIS A 396 6.71 7.98 9.42
N HIS A 397 5.74 8.87 9.19
CA HIS A 397 5.99 10.19 8.57
C HIS A 397 6.72 10.10 7.22
N GLY A 398 6.61 8.98 6.50
CA GLY A 398 7.09 8.84 5.12
C GLY A 398 6.22 9.62 4.15
N GLN A 399 6.80 10.16 3.08
CA GLN A 399 6.05 10.92 2.08
C GLN A 399 5.25 10.03 1.11
N THR A 400 5.48 8.71 1.11
CA THR A 400 4.62 7.72 0.40
C THR A 400 4.06 6.67 1.38
N GLY A 401 4.07 5.39 1.03
CA GLY A 401 3.58 4.30 1.87
C GLY A 401 4.60 3.89 2.93
N GLY A 402 4.15 3.40 4.10
CA GLY A 402 5.08 2.95 5.14
C GLY A 402 5.89 1.73 4.69
N VAL A 403 5.18 0.69 4.29
CA VAL A 403 5.72 -0.56 3.74
C VAL A 403 5.20 -0.76 2.32
N TYR A 404 6.08 -1.04 1.37
CA TYR A 404 5.74 -1.31 -0.03
C TYR A 404 6.29 -2.66 -0.49
N VAL A 405 5.40 -3.60 -0.79
CA VAL A 405 5.75 -4.96 -1.24
C VAL A 405 5.22 -5.16 -2.66
N HIS A 406 6.12 -5.40 -3.62
CA HIS A 406 5.78 -5.55 -5.04
C HIS A 406 6.70 -6.55 -5.77
N GLU A 407 6.43 -6.83 -7.05
CA GLU A 407 7.18 -7.76 -7.91
C GLU A 407 7.51 -9.12 -7.23
N ASN A 408 6.49 -9.86 -6.80
CA ASN A 408 6.64 -11.12 -6.05
C ASN A 408 7.43 -10.99 -4.73
N GLY A 409 7.47 -9.80 -4.15
CA GLY A 409 8.03 -9.55 -2.83
C GLY A 409 7.27 -10.32 -1.75
N ARG A 410 7.99 -10.72 -0.71
CA ARG A 410 7.44 -11.37 0.48
C ARG A 410 7.78 -10.51 1.70
N GLY A 411 8.12 -11.14 2.80
CA GLY A 411 8.49 -10.49 4.04
C GLY A 411 7.48 -10.70 5.15
N GLN A 412 7.97 -10.59 6.38
CA GLN A 412 7.20 -10.72 7.60
C GLN A 412 7.29 -9.42 8.38
N PHE A 413 6.16 -8.73 8.54
CA PHE A 413 6.04 -7.50 9.31
C PHE A 413 5.24 -7.80 10.57
N ILE A 414 5.93 -7.91 11.69
CA ILE A 414 5.39 -8.41 12.97
C ILE A 414 5.53 -7.35 14.08
N GLU A 415 4.45 -7.06 14.80
CA GLU A 415 4.51 -6.21 16.01
C GLU A 415 5.07 -4.80 15.76
N ASN A 416 4.96 -4.29 14.53
CA ASN A 416 5.42 -2.95 14.16
C ASN A 416 4.33 -1.89 14.39
N LYS A 417 4.76 -0.65 14.51
CA LYS A 417 3.89 0.53 14.46
C LYS A 417 4.10 1.23 13.12
N ILE A 418 3.03 1.36 12.33
CA ILE A 418 3.07 1.97 11.00
C ILE A 418 2.06 3.11 10.95
N HIS A 419 2.52 4.37 10.94
CA HIS A 419 1.59 5.49 11.13
C HIS A 419 2.04 6.82 10.53
N SER A 420 1.10 7.76 10.43
CA SER A 420 1.36 9.14 9.98
C SER A 420 2.03 9.23 8.59
N ASN A 421 1.92 8.18 7.77
CA ASN A 421 2.45 8.16 6.42
C ASN A 421 1.49 8.92 5.47
N ASN A 422 2.04 9.57 4.45
CA ASN A 422 1.25 10.35 3.50
C ASN A 422 0.39 9.48 2.58
N PHE A 423 0.79 8.24 2.30
CA PHE A 423 -0.05 7.25 1.63
C PHE A 423 -0.43 6.12 2.59
N ALA A 424 -0.74 4.93 2.06
CA ALA A 424 -1.21 3.85 2.92
C ALA A 424 -0.11 3.35 3.85
N GLY A 425 -0.49 2.80 5.00
CA GLY A 425 0.48 2.18 5.89
C GLY A 425 1.23 1.04 5.21
N VAL A 426 0.50 0.15 4.53
CA VAL A 426 1.06 -0.99 3.79
C VAL A 426 0.48 -1.06 2.38
N TRP A 427 1.35 -1.21 1.39
CA TRP A 427 1.03 -1.46 -0.02
C TRP A 427 1.48 -2.85 -0.45
N ILE A 428 0.56 -3.60 -1.05
CA ILE A 428 0.81 -4.95 -1.56
C ILE A 428 0.34 -5.03 -3.01
N THR A 429 1.24 -5.33 -3.93
CA THR A 429 0.92 -5.41 -5.36
C THR A 429 1.77 -6.39 -6.15
N SER A 430 1.48 -6.54 -7.44
CA SER A 430 2.28 -7.33 -8.40
C SER A 430 2.57 -8.74 -7.89
N ASN A 431 1.51 -9.49 -7.57
CA ASN A 431 1.58 -10.88 -7.09
C ASN A 431 2.37 -11.10 -5.78
N SER A 432 2.60 -10.03 -5.01
CA SER A 432 3.30 -10.14 -3.72
C SER A 432 2.46 -10.78 -2.63
N ASP A 433 3.12 -11.47 -1.70
CA ASP A 433 2.47 -12.28 -0.65
C ASP A 433 3.17 -12.12 0.71
N PRO A 434 3.12 -10.93 1.34
CA PRO A 434 3.73 -10.70 2.64
C PRO A 434 2.83 -11.16 3.79
N THR A 435 3.43 -11.38 4.97
CA THR A 435 2.70 -11.57 6.23
C THR A 435 2.72 -10.29 7.04
N ILE A 436 1.55 -9.69 7.27
CA ILE A 436 1.35 -8.49 8.09
C ILE A 436 0.62 -8.94 9.37
N ARG A 437 1.36 -9.03 10.48
CA ARG A 437 0.84 -9.64 11.70
C ARG A 437 1.06 -8.82 12.97
N LYS A 438 0.03 -8.70 13.82
CA LYS A 438 0.12 -8.02 15.14
C LYS A 438 0.63 -6.57 15.08
N ASN A 439 0.46 -5.87 13.97
CA ASN A 439 0.90 -4.48 13.83
C ASN A 439 -0.19 -3.50 14.27
N ASP A 440 0.22 -2.33 14.74
CA ASP A 440 -0.63 -1.15 14.87
C ASP A 440 -0.47 -0.29 13.61
N ILE A 441 -1.53 -0.13 12.81
CA ILE A 441 -1.51 0.62 11.54
C ILE A 441 -2.51 1.78 11.60
N TYR A 442 -2.02 3.00 11.77
CA TYR A 442 -2.92 4.09 12.15
C TYR A 442 -2.56 5.50 11.67
N ASN A 443 -3.56 6.39 11.68
CA ASN A 443 -3.41 7.80 11.34
C ASN A 443 -2.67 8.08 10.00
N GLY A 444 -2.77 7.17 9.02
CA GLY A 444 -2.29 7.38 7.67
C GLY A 444 -3.25 8.27 6.87
N HIS A 445 -2.71 9.03 5.92
CA HIS A 445 -3.51 9.91 5.05
C HIS A 445 -4.22 9.16 3.89
N GLN A 446 -4.01 7.84 3.75
CA GLN A 446 -4.80 6.97 2.87
C GLN A 446 -5.36 5.75 3.64
N GLY A 447 -5.39 4.56 3.02
CA GLY A 447 -5.88 3.35 3.67
C GLY A 447 -4.85 2.78 4.65
N GLY A 448 -5.26 1.91 5.57
CA GLY A 448 -4.31 1.22 6.44
C GLY A 448 -3.47 0.22 5.65
N VAL A 449 -4.14 -0.75 5.02
CA VAL A 449 -3.55 -1.75 4.12
C VAL A 449 -4.24 -1.65 2.77
N TYR A 450 -3.47 -1.49 1.70
CA TYR A 450 -3.98 -1.40 0.32
C TYR A 450 -3.38 -2.49 -0.55
N ILE A 451 -4.24 -3.40 -1.00
CA ILE A 451 -3.90 -4.55 -1.84
C ILE A 451 -4.49 -4.36 -3.24
N PHE A 452 -3.65 -4.37 -4.26
CA PHE A 452 -4.03 -4.19 -5.66
C PHE A 452 -3.15 -5.02 -6.60
N GLY A 453 -3.46 -5.05 -7.91
CA GLY A 453 -2.61 -5.69 -8.92
C GLY A 453 -2.29 -7.17 -8.64
N GLU A 454 -3.33 -7.98 -8.38
CA GLU A 454 -3.18 -9.41 -8.02
C GLU A 454 -2.40 -9.66 -6.71
N GLY A 455 -2.29 -8.64 -5.85
CA GLY A 455 -1.69 -8.76 -4.53
C GLY A 455 -2.39 -9.80 -3.66
N ARG A 456 -1.61 -10.46 -2.81
CA ARG A 456 -2.05 -11.46 -1.83
C ARG A 456 -1.62 -11.02 -0.44
N GLY A 457 -1.24 -11.96 0.41
CA GLY A 457 -0.78 -11.70 1.76
C GLY A 457 -1.73 -12.20 2.83
N LEU A 458 -1.13 -12.47 3.99
CA LEU A 458 -1.83 -12.78 5.23
C LEU A 458 -1.82 -11.53 6.12
N ILE A 459 -3.00 -10.96 6.36
CA ILE A 459 -3.20 -9.81 7.24
C ILE A 459 -3.90 -10.34 8.48
N GLU A 460 -3.17 -10.51 9.58
CA GLU A 460 -3.75 -11.09 10.79
C GLU A 460 -3.39 -10.43 12.11
N HIS A 461 -4.33 -10.43 13.07
CA HIS A 461 -4.12 -9.89 14.42
C HIS A 461 -3.69 -8.41 14.47
N ASN A 462 -3.90 -7.65 13.39
CA ASN A 462 -3.53 -6.24 13.35
C ASN A 462 -4.64 -5.36 13.95
N ASN A 463 -4.22 -4.21 14.44
CA ASN A 463 -5.09 -3.15 14.92
C ASN A 463 -4.98 -1.95 13.97
N ILE A 464 -6.03 -1.69 13.18
CA ILE A 464 -6.01 -0.75 12.06
C ILE A 464 -7.04 0.35 12.32
N TYR A 465 -6.58 1.59 12.50
CA TYR A 465 -7.47 2.67 12.97
C TYR A 465 -7.08 4.09 12.60
N GLY A 466 -8.03 5.03 12.63
CA GLY A 466 -7.75 6.47 12.43
C GLY A 466 -7.29 6.86 11.03
N ASN A 467 -7.24 5.92 10.09
CA ASN A 467 -6.82 6.16 8.71
C ASN A 467 -7.88 6.97 7.94
N ALA A 468 -7.41 7.82 7.01
CA ALA A 468 -8.27 8.75 6.26
C ALA A 468 -9.13 8.04 5.20
N LEU A 469 -8.63 6.95 4.62
CA LEU A 469 -9.42 6.07 3.73
C LEU A 469 -9.75 4.75 4.44
N ALA A 470 -10.17 3.74 3.69
CA ALA A 470 -10.61 2.49 4.30
C ALA A 470 -9.47 1.77 5.02
N GLY A 471 -9.77 1.14 6.15
CA GLY A 471 -8.79 0.42 6.95
C GLY A 471 -8.06 -0.64 6.12
N ILE A 472 -8.83 -1.45 5.37
CA ILE A 472 -8.30 -2.37 4.36
C ILE A 472 -8.99 -2.13 3.02
N GLN A 473 -8.21 -2.03 1.95
CA GLN A 473 -8.68 -1.89 0.58
C GLN A 473 -8.18 -3.05 -0.28
N ILE A 474 -9.09 -3.71 -1.01
CA ILE A 474 -8.78 -4.87 -1.86
C ILE A 474 -9.34 -4.61 -3.26
N ARG A 475 -8.48 -4.57 -4.27
CA ARG A 475 -8.89 -4.29 -5.66
C ARG A 475 -8.12 -5.03 -6.72
N THR A 476 -8.58 -4.93 -7.96
CA THR A 476 -7.85 -5.37 -9.17
C THR A 476 -7.44 -6.85 -9.06
N ASN A 477 -8.43 -7.73 -8.92
CA ASN A 477 -8.28 -9.19 -8.80
C ASN A 477 -7.42 -9.69 -7.62
N SER A 478 -7.13 -8.84 -6.63
CA SER A 478 -6.37 -9.24 -5.44
C SER A 478 -7.14 -10.23 -4.57
N HIS A 479 -6.41 -11.14 -3.90
CA HIS A 479 -6.99 -12.24 -3.13
C HIS A 479 -6.22 -12.49 -1.81
N PRO A 480 -6.31 -11.57 -0.83
CA PRO A 480 -5.65 -11.72 0.46
C PRO A 480 -6.45 -12.62 1.43
N ILE A 481 -5.80 -13.05 2.51
CA ILE A 481 -6.44 -13.60 3.71
C ILE A 481 -6.40 -12.53 4.80
N VAL A 482 -7.58 -12.09 5.26
CA VAL A 482 -7.74 -11.07 6.30
C VAL A 482 -8.44 -11.70 7.49
N ARG A 483 -7.73 -11.90 8.61
CA ARG A 483 -8.32 -12.55 9.79
C ARG A 483 -7.90 -12.02 11.15
N HIS A 484 -8.76 -12.13 12.16
CA HIS A 484 -8.44 -11.70 13.53
C HIS A 484 -8.02 -10.24 13.67
N ASN A 485 -8.36 -9.35 12.73
CA ASN A 485 -7.99 -7.94 12.81
C ASN A 485 -9.08 -7.13 13.51
N LYS A 486 -8.67 -6.05 14.17
CA LYS A 486 -9.55 -4.97 14.63
C LYS A 486 -9.44 -3.80 13.66
N ILE A 487 -10.55 -3.40 13.05
CA ILE A 487 -10.60 -2.36 12.02
C ILE A 487 -11.61 -1.31 12.42
N HIS A 488 -11.15 -0.16 12.92
CA HIS A 488 -12.04 0.75 13.62
C HIS A 488 -11.68 2.23 13.54
N HIS A 489 -12.66 3.08 13.85
CA HIS A 489 -12.45 4.53 13.96
C HIS A 489 -11.78 5.16 12.72
N GLY A 490 -11.95 4.57 11.53
CA GLY A 490 -11.51 5.15 10.26
C GLY A 490 -12.47 6.22 9.74
N GLN A 491 -11.96 7.11 8.90
CA GLN A 491 -12.76 8.19 8.28
C GLN A 491 -13.55 7.71 7.05
N HIS A 492 -13.29 6.49 6.58
CA HIS A 492 -14.01 5.83 5.49
C HIS A 492 -14.67 4.53 5.99
N GLY A 493 -14.96 3.59 5.10
CA GLY A 493 -15.42 2.25 5.45
C GLY A 493 -14.32 1.38 6.06
N GLY A 494 -14.68 0.35 6.82
CA GLY A 494 -13.69 -0.52 7.47
C GLY A 494 -12.89 -1.34 6.45
N ILE A 495 -13.60 -2.17 5.68
CA ILE A 495 -13.03 -2.96 4.58
C ILE A 495 -13.74 -2.55 3.27
N TYR A 496 -12.95 -2.24 2.24
CA TYR A 496 -13.47 -1.87 0.92
C TYR A 496 -12.94 -2.81 -0.16
N VAL A 497 -13.83 -3.56 -0.78
CA VAL A 497 -13.52 -4.55 -1.84
C VAL A 497 -14.15 -4.07 -3.14
N HIS A 498 -13.32 -3.74 -4.13
CA HIS A 498 -13.78 -3.19 -5.40
C HIS A 498 -12.97 -3.70 -6.60
N GLU A 499 -13.40 -3.38 -7.83
CA GLU A 499 -12.71 -3.79 -9.07
C GLU A 499 -12.31 -5.27 -9.11
N LYS A 500 -13.31 -6.16 -8.98
CA LYS A 500 -13.12 -7.62 -8.96
C LYS A 500 -12.22 -8.11 -7.83
N GLY A 501 -12.13 -7.36 -6.72
CA GLY A 501 -11.44 -7.80 -5.52
C GLY A 501 -12.07 -9.06 -4.93
N GLN A 502 -11.24 -9.91 -4.34
CA GLN A 502 -11.63 -11.18 -3.75
C GLN A 502 -10.96 -11.34 -2.37
N GLY A 503 -10.88 -12.57 -1.88
CA GLY A 503 -10.19 -12.90 -0.64
C GLY A 503 -11.10 -13.45 0.42
N LEU A 504 -10.47 -14.03 1.45
CA LEU A 504 -11.12 -14.57 2.63
C LEU A 504 -11.03 -13.55 3.76
N ILE A 505 -12.17 -13.05 4.22
CA ILE A 505 -12.29 -12.10 5.32
C ILE A 505 -12.99 -12.84 6.47
N GLU A 506 -12.24 -13.27 7.48
CA GLU A 506 -12.80 -14.09 8.57
C GLU A 506 -12.40 -13.66 9.97
N GLU A 507 -13.31 -13.80 10.93
CA GLU A 507 -12.97 -13.60 12.36
C GLU A 507 -12.40 -12.21 12.66
N ASN A 508 -12.80 -11.19 11.89
CA ASN A 508 -12.43 -9.80 12.13
C ASN A 508 -13.49 -9.05 12.95
N GLU A 509 -13.06 -8.02 13.68
CA GLU A 509 -13.91 -7.09 14.39
C GLU A 509 -13.86 -5.72 13.69
N VAL A 510 -14.98 -5.28 13.11
CA VAL A 510 -15.09 -4.05 12.30
C VAL A 510 -16.12 -3.11 12.91
N TYR A 511 -15.69 -1.94 13.40
CA TYR A 511 -16.60 -1.06 14.15
C TYR A 511 -16.22 0.42 14.15
N ALA A 512 -17.18 1.28 14.49
CA ALA A 512 -16.99 2.74 14.64
C ALA A 512 -16.36 3.46 13.43
N ASN A 513 -16.40 2.84 12.25
CA ASN A 513 -15.98 3.46 10.99
C ASN A 513 -17.06 4.45 10.50
N THR A 514 -16.61 5.49 9.79
CA THR A 514 -17.49 6.61 9.41
C THR A 514 -18.42 6.25 8.27
N LEU A 515 -17.99 5.41 7.33
CA LEU A 515 -18.85 4.86 6.28
C LEU A 515 -19.22 3.39 6.58
N ALA A 516 -19.58 2.62 5.54
CA ALA A 516 -19.99 1.24 5.70
C ALA A 516 -18.91 0.38 6.39
N GLY A 517 -19.31 -0.54 7.26
CA GLY A 517 -18.38 -1.47 7.91
C GLY A 517 -17.58 -2.25 6.87
N VAL A 518 -18.28 -2.93 5.96
CA VAL A 518 -17.71 -3.54 4.76
C VAL A 518 -18.46 -3.09 3.52
N TRP A 519 -17.74 -2.66 2.49
CA TRP A 519 -18.30 -2.25 1.21
C TRP A 519 -17.74 -3.09 0.07
N ILE A 520 -18.62 -3.74 -0.69
CA ILE A 520 -18.31 -4.66 -1.78
C ILE A 520 -18.94 -4.13 -3.06
N THR A 521 -18.12 -3.91 -4.09
CA THR A 521 -18.58 -3.26 -5.33
C THR A 521 -17.84 -3.70 -6.59
N THR A 522 -18.38 -3.34 -7.75
CA THR A 522 -17.70 -3.38 -9.06
C THR A 522 -17.20 -4.80 -9.38
N GLY A 523 -18.13 -5.76 -9.33
CA GLY A 523 -17.86 -7.17 -9.67
C GLY A 523 -17.06 -7.94 -8.62
N SER A 524 -16.86 -7.40 -7.42
CA SER A 524 -16.08 -8.06 -6.36
C SER A 524 -16.84 -9.23 -5.74
N THR A 525 -16.09 -10.27 -5.34
CA THR A 525 -16.64 -11.55 -4.85
C THR A 525 -15.89 -12.09 -3.61
N PRO A 526 -15.78 -11.34 -2.50
CA PRO A 526 -15.12 -11.83 -1.30
C PRO A 526 -15.97 -12.87 -0.55
N VAL A 527 -15.31 -13.66 0.31
CA VAL A 527 -15.98 -14.54 1.28
C VAL A 527 -15.80 -13.95 2.68
N LEU A 528 -16.91 -13.56 3.30
CA LEU A 528 -16.97 -13.01 4.64
C LEU A 528 -17.56 -14.05 5.59
N ARG A 529 -16.78 -14.52 6.58
CA ARG A 529 -17.28 -15.48 7.56
C ARG A 529 -16.86 -15.22 9.00
N ARG A 530 -17.76 -15.45 9.96
CA ARG A 530 -17.44 -15.34 11.40
C ARG A 530 -16.91 -13.97 11.83
N ASN A 531 -17.25 -12.91 11.10
CA ASN A 531 -16.87 -11.54 11.46
C ASN A 531 -17.91 -10.92 12.38
N ARG A 532 -17.45 -9.98 13.22
CA ARG A 532 -18.29 -9.12 14.05
C ARG A 532 -18.25 -7.71 13.49
N ILE A 533 -19.34 -7.27 12.85
CA ILE A 533 -19.42 -5.98 12.15
C ILE A 533 -20.47 -5.13 12.84
N HIS A 534 -20.05 -4.11 13.59
CA HIS A 534 -20.99 -3.44 14.50
C HIS A 534 -20.71 -1.98 14.78
N SER A 535 -21.68 -1.30 15.39
CA SER A 535 -21.49 0.07 15.91
C SER A 535 -20.93 1.04 14.85
N GLY A 536 -21.30 0.84 13.58
CA GLY A 536 -20.91 1.71 12.47
C GLY A 536 -21.84 2.92 12.35
N LYS A 537 -21.31 4.03 11.85
CA LYS A 537 -22.10 5.25 11.60
C LYS A 537 -22.94 5.16 10.32
N GLN A 538 -22.73 4.13 9.50
CA GLN A 538 -23.50 3.85 8.29
C GLN A 538 -24.03 2.42 8.27
N VAL A 539 -24.04 1.78 7.09
CA VAL A 539 -24.49 0.41 6.83
C VAL A 539 -23.45 -0.59 7.35
N GLY A 540 -23.87 -1.74 7.85
CA GLY A 540 -22.93 -2.79 8.25
C GLY A 540 -22.17 -3.38 7.06
N VAL A 541 -22.88 -4.06 6.16
CA VAL A 541 -22.33 -4.64 4.92
C VAL A 541 -23.10 -4.11 3.72
N TYR A 542 -22.38 -3.57 2.75
CA TYR A 542 -22.96 -2.92 1.59
C TYR A 542 -22.51 -3.54 0.27
N PHE A 543 -23.45 -4.17 -0.44
CA PHE A 543 -23.28 -4.68 -1.80
C PHE A 543 -23.83 -3.67 -2.81
N TYR A 544 -22.95 -3.17 -3.67
CA TYR A 544 -23.25 -2.12 -4.66
C TYR A 544 -22.67 -2.46 -6.03
N ASP A 545 -23.26 -1.96 -7.11
CA ASP A 545 -22.72 -2.02 -8.48
C ASP A 545 -22.15 -3.40 -8.86
N ASN A 546 -23.04 -4.39 -8.95
CA ASN A 546 -22.67 -5.79 -9.20
C ASN A 546 -21.72 -6.36 -8.13
N GLY A 547 -21.93 -6.00 -6.87
CA GLY A 547 -21.26 -6.61 -5.72
C GLY A 547 -21.81 -8.01 -5.47
N HIS A 548 -20.92 -8.99 -5.35
CA HIS A 548 -21.23 -10.39 -5.13
C HIS A 548 -20.44 -10.92 -3.92
N GLY A 549 -20.46 -12.24 -3.73
CA GLY A 549 -19.72 -12.91 -2.67
C GLY A 549 -20.62 -13.64 -1.69
N VAL A 550 -20.00 -14.17 -0.65
CA VAL A 550 -20.67 -14.97 0.39
C VAL A 550 -20.51 -14.25 1.72
N LEU A 551 -21.62 -14.02 2.41
CA LEU A 551 -21.69 -13.51 3.77
C LEU A 551 -22.27 -14.61 4.65
N GLU A 552 -21.43 -15.31 5.42
CA GLU A 552 -21.87 -16.44 6.24
C GLU A 552 -21.47 -16.40 7.72
N ASN A 553 -22.34 -16.83 8.62
CA ASN A 553 -22.00 -16.96 10.05
C ASN A 553 -21.44 -15.66 10.67
N ASN A 554 -21.88 -14.48 10.22
CA ASN A 554 -21.44 -13.20 10.77
C ASN A 554 -22.47 -12.61 11.74
N ASP A 555 -21.96 -11.83 12.68
CA ASP A 555 -22.75 -11.03 13.62
C ASP A 555 -22.71 -9.56 13.17
N ILE A 556 -23.86 -9.00 12.76
CA ILE A 556 -23.96 -7.65 12.20
C ILE A 556 -24.99 -6.85 13.00
N PHE A 557 -24.55 -5.84 13.77
CA PHE A 557 -25.47 -5.20 14.70
C PHE A 557 -25.15 -3.75 15.09
N ASN A 558 -26.14 -3.06 15.66
CA ASN A 558 -26.02 -1.70 16.19
C ASN A 558 -25.48 -0.67 15.18
N HIS A 559 -25.90 -0.78 13.92
CA HIS A 559 -25.58 0.20 12.88
C HIS A 559 -26.62 1.33 12.84
N LEU A 560 -26.19 2.55 12.51
CA LEU A 560 -27.11 3.68 12.35
C LEU A 560 -28.04 3.49 11.12
N TYR A 561 -27.60 2.73 10.12
CA TYR A 561 -28.40 2.35 8.97
C TYR A 561 -28.66 0.84 8.99
N SER A 562 -29.10 0.28 7.86
CA SER A 562 -29.37 -1.15 7.74
C SER A 562 -28.14 -1.99 8.05
N GLY A 563 -28.36 -3.18 8.62
CA GLY A 563 -27.28 -4.15 8.82
C GLY A 563 -26.67 -4.56 7.49
N VAL A 564 -27.51 -4.89 6.49
CA VAL A 564 -27.07 -5.23 5.13
C VAL A 564 -27.86 -4.45 4.09
N GLN A 565 -27.18 -3.95 3.05
CA GLN A 565 -27.81 -3.36 1.87
C GLN A 565 -27.37 -4.04 0.57
N ILE A 566 -28.31 -4.27 -0.34
CA ILE A 566 -28.08 -4.90 -1.65
C ILE A 566 -28.76 -4.05 -2.72
N ARG A 567 -27.99 -3.53 -3.69
CA ARG A 567 -28.56 -2.79 -4.81
C ARG A 567 -27.74 -2.80 -6.10
N THR A 568 -28.35 -2.31 -7.18
CA THR A 568 -27.71 -2.10 -8.49
C THR A 568 -27.14 -3.41 -9.05
N GLY A 569 -28.01 -4.40 -9.27
CA GLY A 569 -27.63 -5.71 -9.84
C GLY A 569 -26.82 -6.63 -8.93
N SER A 570 -26.46 -6.16 -7.72
CA SER A 570 -25.76 -6.97 -6.73
C SER A 570 -26.55 -8.22 -6.36
N ASN A 571 -25.86 -9.36 -6.28
CA ASN A 571 -26.46 -10.67 -6.06
C ASN A 571 -25.57 -11.53 -5.12
N PRO A 572 -25.55 -11.22 -3.82
CA PRO A 572 -24.77 -11.97 -2.84
C PRO A 572 -25.52 -13.20 -2.32
N ILE A 573 -24.76 -14.14 -1.73
CA ILE A 573 -25.31 -15.22 -0.90
C ILE A 573 -25.13 -14.83 0.56
N ILE A 574 -26.23 -14.64 1.29
CA ILE A 574 -26.26 -14.23 2.70
C ILE A 574 -26.87 -15.36 3.50
N ARG A 575 -26.08 -16.05 4.31
CA ARG A 575 -26.56 -17.23 5.04
C ARG A 575 -26.10 -17.37 6.48
N LYS A 576 -26.93 -17.89 7.37
CA LYS A 576 -26.53 -18.19 8.77
C LYS A 576 -26.00 -16.99 9.54
N ASN A 577 -26.37 -15.76 9.17
CA ASN A 577 -25.95 -14.56 9.88
C ASN A 577 -26.98 -14.15 10.93
N LYS A 578 -26.52 -13.43 11.95
CA LYS A 578 -27.37 -12.74 12.92
C LYS A 578 -27.31 -11.23 12.64
N ILE A 579 -28.46 -10.59 12.45
CA ILE A 579 -28.56 -9.17 12.08
C ILE A 579 -29.56 -8.45 12.99
N TRP A 580 -29.08 -7.56 13.86
CA TRP A 580 -29.95 -6.95 14.90
C TRP A 580 -29.56 -5.56 15.38
N GLY A 581 -30.44 -4.89 16.11
CA GLY A 581 -30.15 -3.62 16.79
C GLY A 581 -29.89 -2.43 15.86
N GLY A 582 -30.16 -2.57 14.55
CA GLY A 582 -30.03 -1.48 13.59
C GLY A 582 -31.12 -0.43 13.77
N GLN A 583 -30.79 0.84 13.57
CA GLN A 583 -31.77 1.95 13.61
C GLN A 583 -32.62 2.05 12.33
N ASN A 584 -32.30 1.26 11.30
CA ASN A 584 -33.07 1.09 10.07
C ASN A 584 -33.45 -0.39 9.91
N GLY A 585 -33.88 -0.81 8.70
CA GLY A 585 -34.24 -2.21 8.47
C GLY A 585 -33.02 -3.15 8.51
N GLY A 586 -33.22 -4.40 8.93
CA GLY A 586 -32.12 -5.37 9.07
C GLY A 586 -31.40 -5.64 7.74
N ILE A 587 -32.15 -6.06 6.72
CA ILE A 587 -31.68 -6.17 5.34
C ILE A 587 -32.53 -5.29 4.42
N LEU A 588 -31.90 -4.43 3.62
CA LEU A 588 -32.57 -3.61 2.62
C LEU A 588 -32.10 -3.98 1.21
N VAL A 589 -33.04 -4.41 0.36
CA VAL A 589 -32.83 -4.78 -1.05
C VAL A 589 -33.57 -3.78 -1.93
N TYR A 590 -32.84 -3.03 -2.77
CA TYR A 590 -33.42 -1.96 -3.58
C TYR A 590 -32.70 -1.74 -4.91
N ASN A 591 -33.34 -1.00 -5.83
CA ASN A 591 -32.81 -0.67 -7.16
C ASN A 591 -32.30 -1.90 -7.92
N SER A 592 -33.22 -2.84 -8.22
CA SER A 592 -32.90 -4.10 -8.89
C SER A 592 -31.85 -4.94 -8.14
N GLY A 593 -31.85 -4.87 -6.81
CA GLY A 593 -31.06 -5.75 -5.97
C GLY A 593 -31.60 -7.18 -6.02
N LEU A 594 -30.70 -8.15 -5.96
CA LEU A 594 -31.01 -9.58 -5.94
C LEU A 594 -30.49 -10.18 -4.62
N GLY A 595 -30.13 -11.46 -4.65
CA GLY A 595 -29.49 -12.16 -3.54
C GLY A 595 -30.29 -13.36 -3.06
N LEU A 596 -29.56 -14.35 -2.57
CA LEU A 596 -30.09 -15.48 -1.81
C LEU A 596 -29.86 -15.20 -0.33
N ILE A 597 -30.95 -14.97 0.41
CA ILE A 597 -30.96 -14.70 1.84
C ILE A 597 -31.53 -15.95 2.52
N GLU A 598 -30.67 -16.78 3.11
CA GLU A 598 -31.05 -18.11 3.59
C GLU A 598 -30.61 -18.40 5.03
N ASN A 599 -31.47 -18.98 5.86
CA ASN A 599 -31.08 -19.42 7.21
C ASN A 599 -30.52 -18.29 8.11
N ASN A 600 -30.96 -17.04 7.95
CA ASN A 600 -30.52 -15.93 8.80
C ASN A 600 -31.49 -15.66 9.95
N GLU A 601 -30.98 -15.08 11.03
CA GLU A 601 -31.77 -14.54 12.14
C GLU A 601 -31.71 -13.01 12.10
N ILE A 602 -32.88 -12.37 11.96
CA ILE A 602 -33.01 -10.92 11.79
C ILE A 602 -34.00 -10.40 12.84
N PHE A 603 -33.53 -9.64 13.83
CA PHE A 603 -34.37 -9.30 14.98
C PHE A 603 -34.03 -7.95 15.62
N ASP A 604 -34.91 -7.42 16.46
CA ASP A 604 -34.72 -6.16 17.21
C ASP A 604 -34.19 -4.99 16.36
N ASN A 605 -34.66 -4.89 15.12
CA ASN A 605 -34.38 -3.76 14.25
C ASN A 605 -35.48 -2.71 14.41
N ALA A 606 -35.12 -1.42 14.36
CA ALA A 606 -36.05 -0.33 14.60
C ALA A 606 -37.05 -0.13 13.46
N MET A 607 -36.69 -0.54 12.23
CA MET A 607 -37.61 -0.64 11.10
C MET A 607 -37.75 -2.09 10.64
N ALA A 608 -38.29 -2.30 9.44
CA ALA A 608 -38.60 -3.63 8.95
C ALA A 608 -37.41 -4.60 8.97
N GLY A 609 -37.64 -5.85 9.38
CA GLY A 609 -36.58 -6.87 9.40
C GLY A 609 -35.94 -7.03 8.02
N VAL A 610 -36.76 -7.25 6.99
CA VAL A 610 -36.32 -7.19 5.59
C VAL A 610 -37.18 -6.22 4.78
N TRP A 611 -36.54 -5.35 4.01
CA TRP A 611 -37.22 -4.39 3.15
C TRP A 611 -36.82 -4.60 1.68
N ILE A 612 -37.80 -4.85 0.81
CA ILE A 612 -37.62 -5.07 -0.62
C ILE A 612 -38.33 -3.95 -1.38
N LYS A 613 -37.61 -3.22 -2.24
CA LYS A 613 -38.23 -2.15 -3.05
C LYS A 613 -37.58 -1.91 -4.41
N THR A 614 -38.22 -1.08 -5.23
CA THR A 614 -37.70 -0.60 -6.53
C THR A 614 -37.28 -1.76 -7.43
N ASP A 615 -38.27 -2.58 -7.81
CA ASP A 615 -38.12 -3.72 -8.73
C ASP A 615 -37.11 -4.80 -8.32
N SER A 616 -36.71 -4.81 -7.06
CA SER A 616 -35.80 -5.83 -6.50
C SER A 616 -36.48 -7.18 -6.39
N ASN A 617 -35.71 -8.26 -6.54
CA ASN A 617 -36.23 -9.62 -6.62
C ASN A 617 -35.32 -10.64 -5.90
N PRO A 618 -35.17 -10.54 -4.57
CA PRO A 618 -34.37 -11.50 -3.79
C PRO A 618 -35.13 -12.81 -3.53
N ILE A 619 -34.39 -13.85 -3.14
CA ILE A 619 -34.94 -15.10 -2.61
C ILE A 619 -34.68 -15.13 -1.11
N LEU A 620 -35.73 -15.23 -0.31
CA LEU A 620 -35.68 -15.38 1.14
C LEU A 620 -36.13 -16.79 1.50
N ARG A 621 -35.23 -17.60 2.04
CA ARG A 621 -35.53 -18.98 2.42
C ARG A 621 -35.14 -19.30 3.86
N GLN A 622 -36.02 -19.95 4.62
CA GLN A 622 -35.68 -20.47 5.96
C GLN A 622 -35.11 -19.42 6.94
N ASN A 623 -35.49 -18.14 6.80
CA ASN A 623 -35.05 -17.09 7.72
C ASN A 623 -36.00 -16.99 8.92
N LYS A 624 -35.47 -16.56 10.06
CA LYS A 624 -36.24 -16.16 11.25
C LYS A 624 -36.21 -14.63 11.36
N ILE A 625 -37.38 -14.01 11.30
CA ILE A 625 -37.53 -12.55 11.31
C ILE A 625 -38.49 -12.15 12.43
N TYR A 626 -37.97 -11.59 13.51
CA TYR A 626 -38.75 -11.50 14.74
C TYR A 626 -38.40 -10.34 15.67
N ASP A 627 -39.29 -10.03 16.60
CA ASP A 627 -39.10 -9.00 17.63
C ASP A 627 -38.67 -7.62 17.05
N GLY A 628 -39.05 -7.32 15.80
CA GLY A 628 -38.81 -6.02 15.16
C GLY A 628 -39.84 -4.97 15.58
N ARG A 629 -39.44 -3.69 15.59
CA ARG A 629 -40.31 -2.56 15.99
C ARG A 629 -41.24 -2.06 14.88
N ASP A 630 -41.12 -2.63 13.68
CA ASP A 630 -41.95 -2.36 12.51
C ASP A 630 -42.38 -3.69 11.87
N GLY A 631 -42.68 -3.73 10.56
CA GLY A 631 -43.09 -4.95 9.87
C GLY A 631 -41.98 -6.00 9.78
N GLY A 632 -42.31 -7.28 9.78
CA GLY A 632 -41.31 -8.33 9.62
C GLY A 632 -40.63 -8.23 8.24
N ILE A 633 -41.44 -8.32 7.18
CA ILE A 633 -41.00 -8.10 5.80
C ILE A 633 -41.87 -7.04 5.14
N CYS A 634 -41.23 -6.04 4.54
CA CYS A 634 -41.85 -4.90 3.89
C CYS A 634 -41.51 -4.91 2.39
N ILE A 635 -42.51 -4.93 1.51
CA ILE A 635 -42.35 -5.04 0.05
C ILE A 635 -43.09 -3.90 -0.64
N PHE A 636 -42.35 -3.02 -1.31
CA PHE A 636 -42.86 -1.75 -1.86
C PHE A 636 -42.34 -1.48 -3.27
N ASN A 637 -42.96 -0.53 -3.96
CA ASN A 637 -42.49 0.07 -5.23
C ASN A 637 -42.06 -0.96 -6.28
N GLY A 638 -42.97 -1.84 -6.69
CA GLY A 638 -42.66 -2.88 -7.68
C GLY A 638 -41.80 -4.03 -7.15
N GLY A 639 -41.57 -4.09 -5.84
CA GLY A 639 -40.81 -5.17 -5.19
C GLY A 639 -41.40 -6.55 -5.49
N LYS A 640 -40.50 -7.49 -5.74
CA LYS A 640 -40.78 -8.90 -6.02
C LYS A 640 -39.98 -9.78 -5.06
N GLY A 641 -40.00 -11.08 -5.29
CA GLY A 641 -39.19 -12.03 -4.55
C GLY A 641 -39.93 -13.31 -4.26
N ILE A 642 -39.16 -14.33 -3.87
CA ILE A 642 -39.67 -15.61 -3.41
C ILE A 642 -39.36 -15.71 -1.92
N LEU A 643 -40.42 -15.78 -1.11
CA LEU A 643 -40.34 -15.97 0.34
C LEU A 643 -40.80 -17.39 0.62
N GLU A 644 -39.87 -18.27 0.98
CA GLU A 644 -40.11 -19.69 1.17
C GLU A 644 -39.69 -20.16 2.58
N GLU A 645 -40.59 -20.85 3.28
CA GLU A 645 -40.26 -21.50 4.56
C GLU A 645 -39.68 -20.56 5.64
N ASN A 646 -40.03 -19.28 5.61
CA ASN A 646 -39.58 -18.33 6.62
C ASN A 646 -40.51 -18.32 7.84
N ASP A 647 -39.92 -18.07 9.01
CA ASP A 647 -40.61 -17.83 10.27
C ASP A 647 -40.62 -16.33 10.56
N ILE A 648 -41.81 -15.73 10.61
CA ILE A 648 -41.99 -14.30 10.81
C ILE A 648 -42.91 -14.09 12.01
N PHE A 649 -42.39 -13.59 13.13
CA PHE A 649 -43.17 -13.61 14.37
C PHE A 649 -42.83 -12.49 15.34
N ARG A 650 -43.80 -12.13 16.20
CA ARG A 650 -43.63 -11.11 17.27
C ARG A 650 -43.11 -9.75 16.79
N ASN A 651 -43.37 -9.41 15.53
CA ASN A 651 -43.10 -8.06 15.02
C ASN A 651 -44.21 -7.10 15.46
N ALA A 652 -43.86 -5.84 15.68
CA ALA A 652 -44.78 -4.83 16.19
C ALA A 652 -45.88 -4.45 15.18
N GLN A 653 -45.53 -4.42 13.89
CA GLN A 653 -46.47 -4.20 12.78
C GLN A 653 -46.71 -5.51 12.01
N ALA A 654 -47.27 -5.41 10.80
CA ALA A 654 -47.64 -6.58 10.01
C ALA A 654 -46.46 -7.53 9.82
N GLY A 655 -46.70 -8.84 9.92
CA GLY A 655 -45.69 -9.84 9.66
C GLY A 655 -45.10 -9.67 8.25
N VAL A 656 -45.96 -9.60 7.24
CA VAL A 656 -45.59 -9.20 5.87
C VAL A 656 -46.49 -8.09 5.36
N LEU A 657 -45.91 -6.96 4.97
CA LEU A 657 -46.59 -5.83 4.36
C LEU A 657 -46.21 -5.72 2.87
N ILE A 658 -47.20 -5.76 1.99
CA ILE A 658 -47.04 -5.71 0.54
C ILE A 658 -47.84 -4.52 -0.02
N SER A 659 -47.17 -3.59 -0.70
CA SER A 659 -47.78 -2.34 -1.15
C SER A 659 -47.16 -1.85 -2.46
N THR A 660 -47.84 -0.87 -3.09
CA THR A 660 -47.32 -0.05 -4.20
C THR A 660 -46.90 -0.89 -5.40
N ASN A 661 -47.88 -1.56 -6.01
CA ASN A 661 -47.72 -2.39 -7.20
C ASN A 661 -46.66 -3.51 -7.04
N SER A 662 -46.50 -4.04 -5.83
CA SER A 662 -45.58 -5.16 -5.55
C SER A 662 -46.26 -6.50 -5.81
N HIS A 663 -45.47 -7.52 -6.19
CA HIS A 663 -45.97 -8.82 -6.67
C HIS A 663 -45.13 -10.03 -6.20
N PRO A 664 -44.91 -10.24 -4.89
CA PRO A 664 -44.10 -11.35 -4.39
C PRO A 664 -44.83 -12.71 -4.41
N SER A 665 -44.06 -13.80 -4.28
CA SER A 665 -44.56 -15.16 -4.03
C SER A 665 -44.16 -15.61 -2.63
N LEU A 666 -45.15 -15.95 -1.81
CA LEU A 666 -44.98 -16.47 -0.45
C LEU A 666 -45.41 -17.93 -0.42
N ARG A 667 -44.49 -18.82 -0.07
CA ARG A 667 -44.70 -20.28 -0.05
C ARG A 667 -44.30 -20.88 1.28
N ARG A 668 -45.20 -21.65 1.91
CA ARG A 668 -44.91 -22.43 3.13
C ARG A 668 -44.31 -21.62 4.30
N ASN A 669 -44.58 -20.32 4.38
CA ASN A 669 -44.11 -19.49 5.51
C ASN A 669 -45.00 -19.66 6.74
N ARG A 670 -44.43 -19.44 7.92
CA ARG A 670 -45.17 -19.35 9.19
C ARG A 670 -45.15 -17.91 9.69
N ILE A 671 -46.33 -17.31 9.84
CA ILE A 671 -46.47 -15.90 10.23
C ILE A 671 -47.38 -15.82 11.46
N PHE A 672 -46.80 -15.53 12.63
CA PHE A 672 -47.50 -15.76 13.88
C PHE A 672 -47.09 -14.89 15.06
N ASP A 673 -47.93 -14.86 16.10
CA ASP A 673 -47.71 -14.11 17.35
C ASP A 673 -47.34 -12.63 17.14
N GLY A 674 -47.75 -12.03 16.01
CA GLY A 674 -47.49 -10.63 15.69
C GLY A 674 -48.47 -9.68 16.39
N ASN A 675 -48.01 -8.47 16.71
CA ASN A 675 -48.84 -7.44 17.35
C ASN A 675 -49.78 -6.73 16.37
N ALA A 676 -49.75 -7.07 15.09
CA ALA A 676 -50.64 -6.53 14.07
C ALA A 676 -51.30 -7.62 13.21
N ALA A 677 -51.46 -7.38 11.90
CA ALA A 677 -51.93 -8.37 10.95
C ALA A 677 -50.82 -9.38 10.59
N GLY A 678 -51.18 -10.60 10.18
CA GLY A 678 -50.19 -11.56 9.67
C GLY A 678 -49.61 -11.10 8.32
N ILE A 679 -50.45 -11.06 7.29
CA ILE A 679 -50.14 -10.50 5.97
C ILE A 679 -51.09 -9.35 5.68
N GLU A 680 -50.54 -8.24 5.21
CA GLU A 680 -51.27 -7.05 4.81
C GLU A 680 -50.92 -6.67 3.36
N ILE A 681 -51.92 -6.47 2.51
CA ILE A 681 -51.73 -6.13 1.09
C ILE A 681 -52.55 -4.90 0.72
N THR A 682 -51.89 -3.86 0.21
CA THR A 682 -52.50 -2.54 -0.07
C THR A 682 -52.01 -1.94 -1.41
N ASN A 683 -52.54 -0.77 -1.79
CA ASN A 683 -52.00 0.08 -2.86
C ASN A 683 -51.72 -0.65 -4.19
N ASN A 684 -52.76 -1.30 -4.73
CA ASN A 684 -52.71 -2.05 -6.00
C ASN A 684 -51.63 -3.15 -6.06
N ALA A 685 -51.09 -3.58 -4.92
CA ALA A 685 -50.24 -4.74 -4.87
C ALA A 685 -51.07 -6.03 -4.97
N THR A 686 -50.39 -7.12 -5.32
CA THR A 686 -50.96 -8.47 -5.26
C THR A 686 -49.86 -9.44 -4.81
N ALA A 687 -50.21 -10.69 -4.56
CA ALA A 687 -49.26 -11.72 -4.17
C ALA A 687 -49.75 -13.10 -4.60
N THR A 688 -48.82 -14.05 -4.72
CA THR A 688 -49.14 -15.48 -4.76
C THR A 688 -48.85 -16.10 -3.41
N LEU A 689 -49.88 -16.53 -2.69
CA LEU A 689 -49.81 -17.13 -1.37
C LEU A 689 -50.12 -18.63 -1.50
N GLU A 690 -49.13 -19.50 -1.25
CA GLU A 690 -49.29 -20.95 -1.34
C GLU A 690 -48.82 -21.66 -0.05
N GLY A 691 -49.69 -22.44 0.60
CA GLY A 691 -49.28 -23.30 1.72
C GLY A 691 -48.84 -22.56 2.99
N ASN A 692 -49.11 -21.26 3.14
CA ASN A 692 -48.66 -20.47 4.30
C ASN A 692 -49.54 -20.74 5.52
N LYS A 693 -48.93 -20.71 6.72
CA LYS A 693 -49.62 -20.84 8.01
C LYS A 693 -49.60 -19.50 8.73
N ILE A 694 -50.77 -18.90 8.95
CA ILE A 694 -50.91 -17.56 9.53
C ILE A 694 -51.83 -17.61 10.75
N PHE A 695 -51.26 -17.44 11.96
CA PHE A 695 -51.99 -17.73 13.19
C PHE A 695 -51.58 -16.85 14.38
N ASN A 696 -52.46 -16.73 15.37
CA ASN A 696 -52.22 -16.00 16.63
C ASN A 696 -51.75 -14.53 16.48
N ASN A 697 -52.07 -13.87 15.37
CA ASN A 697 -51.80 -12.44 15.22
C ASN A 697 -52.91 -11.61 15.89
N LYS A 698 -52.57 -10.41 16.39
CA LYS A 698 -53.50 -9.52 17.10
C LYS A 698 -54.68 -9.07 16.23
N PHE A 699 -54.47 -8.81 14.94
CA PHE A 699 -55.55 -8.46 14.01
C PHE A 699 -55.93 -9.65 13.13
N GLY A 700 -56.27 -9.41 11.86
CA GLY A 700 -56.56 -10.47 10.91
C GLY A 700 -55.28 -11.19 10.48
N GLY A 701 -55.41 -12.48 10.13
CA GLY A 701 -54.30 -13.21 9.54
C GLY A 701 -53.96 -12.70 8.14
N LEU A 702 -54.97 -12.46 7.30
CA LEU A 702 -54.82 -11.85 5.98
C LEU A 702 -55.75 -10.64 5.87
N CYS A 703 -55.17 -9.46 5.70
CA CYS A 703 -55.89 -8.20 5.54
C CYS A 703 -55.63 -7.66 4.12
N LEU A 704 -56.71 -7.40 3.36
CA LEU A 704 -56.66 -6.93 1.97
C LEU A 704 -57.38 -5.58 1.81
N ALA A 705 -56.72 -4.60 1.19
CA ALA A 705 -57.37 -3.33 0.86
C ALA A 705 -58.38 -3.49 -0.29
N SER A 706 -59.25 -2.49 -0.50
CA SER A 706 -60.17 -2.47 -1.64
C SER A 706 -59.44 -2.62 -2.97
N GLY A 707 -59.95 -3.52 -3.83
CA GLY A 707 -59.38 -3.81 -5.15
C GLY A 707 -58.17 -4.76 -5.15
N VAL A 708 -57.74 -5.25 -3.98
CA VAL A 708 -56.62 -6.18 -3.86
C VAL A 708 -57.11 -7.63 -3.91
N HIS A 709 -56.56 -8.40 -4.85
CA HIS A 709 -56.91 -9.81 -5.06
C HIS A 709 -55.65 -10.68 -5.20
N PRO A 710 -55.11 -11.23 -4.10
CA PRO A 710 -54.00 -12.17 -4.17
C PRO A 710 -54.47 -13.55 -4.65
N LYS A 711 -53.59 -14.28 -5.34
CA LYS A 711 -53.79 -15.68 -5.64
C LYS A 711 -53.52 -16.50 -4.39
N GLN A 712 -54.46 -17.34 -3.98
CA GLN A 712 -54.36 -18.14 -2.76
C GLN A 712 -54.55 -19.62 -3.08
N LYS A 713 -53.72 -20.47 -2.48
CA LYS A 713 -53.82 -21.93 -2.58
C LYS A 713 -53.31 -22.56 -1.28
N ASP A 714 -54.10 -23.46 -0.70
CA ASP A 714 -53.71 -24.28 0.47
C ASP A 714 -53.17 -23.49 1.69
N ASN A 715 -53.55 -22.22 1.87
CA ASN A 715 -53.15 -21.44 3.04
C ASN A 715 -54.03 -21.77 4.26
N ILE A 716 -53.41 -21.85 5.43
CA ILE A 716 -54.08 -22.11 6.71
C ILE A 716 -54.06 -20.83 7.54
N ILE A 717 -55.22 -20.20 7.72
CA ILE A 717 -55.38 -18.95 8.46
C ILE A 717 -56.32 -19.20 9.65
N THR A 718 -55.76 -19.35 10.86
CA THR A 718 -56.52 -19.81 12.04
C THR A 718 -56.04 -19.12 13.32
N GLY A 719 -56.87 -19.06 14.36
CA GLY A 719 -56.44 -18.60 15.69
C GLY A 719 -56.07 -17.11 15.83
N ASN A 720 -56.21 -16.29 14.78
CA ASN A 720 -55.96 -14.85 14.86
C ASN A 720 -57.05 -14.15 15.70
N HIS A 721 -56.67 -13.11 16.45
CA HIS A 721 -57.56 -12.50 17.45
C HIS A 721 -58.65 -11.63 16.83
N ASN A 722 -58.49 -11.20 15.56
CA ASN A 722 -59.49 -10.43 14.80
C ASN A 722 -60.03 -9.22 15.59
N MET A 723 -59.15 -8.47 16.24
CA MET A 723 -59.52 -7.38 17.15
C MET A 723 -60.40 -6.30 16.50
N VAL A 724 -60.23 -6.02 15.19
CA VAL A 724 -61.13 -5.11 14.44
C VAL A 724 -62.56 -5.64 14.46
N HIS A 725 -62.78 -6.88 14.05
CA HIS A 725 -64.11 -7.49 14.03
C HIS A 725 -64.76 -7.48 15.42
N ARG A 726 -63.98 -7.78 16.47
CA ARG A 726 -64.47 -7.73 17.87
C ARG A 726 -64.88 -6.32 18.29
N ALA A 727 -64.08 -5.30 17.96
CA ALA A 727 -64.42 -3.91 18.26
C ALA A 727 -65.66 -3.44 17.48
N VAL A 728 -65.78 -3.83 16.20
CA VAL A 728 -66.99 -3.59 15.39
C VAL A 728 -68.21 -4.23 16.06
N SER A 729 -68.15 -5.51 16.42
CA SER A 729 -69.28 -6.22 17.02
C SER A 729 -69.69 -5.71 18.41
N THR A 730 -68.77 -5.09 19.14
CA THR A 730 -69.02 -4.54 20.49
C THR A 730 -69.35 -3.05 20.48
N GLY A 731 -69.50 -2.42 19.31
CA GLY A 731 -69.86 -1.00 19.21
C GLY A 731 -68.74 -0.03 19.60
N GLN A 732 -67.50 -0.47 19.72
CA GLN A 732 -66.37 0.38 20.12
C GLN A 732 -65.82 1.20 18.94
N CYS A 733 -65.38 2.44 19.20
CA CYS A 733 -64.63 3.20 18.20
C CYS A 733 -63.31 2.49 17.88
N LEU A 734 -62.99 2.31 16.60
CA LEU A 734 -61.77 1.62 16.19
C LEU A 734 -60.48 2.36 16.57
N TYR A 735 -60.59 3.66 16.87
CA TYR A 735 -59.49 4.44 17.43
C TYR A 735 -58.93 3.85 18.74
N LYS A 736 -59.77 3.20 19.56
CA LYS A 736 -59.35 2.54 20.81
C LYS A 736 -58.38 1.37 20.61
N ILE A 737 -58.49 0.68 19.48
CA ILE A 737 -57.66 -0.49 19.18
C ILE A 737 -56.50 -0.15 18.23
N SER A 738 -56.64 0.90 17.41
CA SER A 738 -55.59 1.41 16.53
C SER A 738 -54.57 2.22 17.35
N SER A 739 -55.04 3.07 18.26
CA SER A 739 -54.26 4.14 18.88
C SER A 739 -53.53 5.00 17.82
N TYR A 740 -52.45 5.67 18.19
CA TYR A 740 -51.59 6.42 17.28
C TYR A 740 -50.50 5.55 16.60
N THR A 741 -50.28 4.32 17.08
CA THR A 741 -49.11 3.51 16.70
C THR A 741 -49.44 2.28 15.86
N SER A 742 -50.71 1.96 15.63
CA SER A 742 -51.13 0.82 14.82
C SER A 742 -52.34 1.20 13.95
N PHE A 743 -52.26 1.00 12.64
CA PHE A 743 -53.34 1.36 11.71
C PHE A 743 -53.99 0.09 11.15
N PRO A 744 -54.88 -0.57 11.91
CA PRO A 744 -55.53 -1.77 11.44
C PRO A 744 -56.41 -1.44 10.24
N MET A 745 -56.48 -2.36 9.28
CA MET A 745 -57.29 -2.17 8.07
C MET A 745 -58.78 -2.34 8.37
N HIS A 746 -59.60 -1.37 7.95
CA HIS A 746 -61.06 -1.37 8.14
C HIS A 746 -61.78 -0.47 7.12
N ASP A 747 -63.12 -0.36 7.22
CA ASP A 747 -63.95 0.42 6.29
C ASP A 747 -63.88 1.93 6.58
N PHE A 748 -63.58 2.70 5.52
CA PHE A 748 -63.43 4.16 5.51
C PHE A 748 -64.78 4.74 5.15
N TYR A 749 -65.34 5.55 6.04
CA TYR A 749 -66.47 6.40 5.72
C TYR A 749 -66.10 7.88 5.77
N ARG A 750 -66.52 8.65 4.76
CA ARG A 750 -66.53 10.12 4.80
C ARG A 750 -67.90 10.60 5.24
N CYS A 751 -67.95 11.69 6.00
CA CYS A 751 -69.16 12.41 6.36
C CYS A 751 -69.18 13.79 5.69
N ARG A 752 -70.09 13.97 4.73
CA ARG A 752 -70.27 15.23 3.99
C ARG A 752 -70.81 16.34 4.90
N THR A 753 -71.69 16.00 5.84
CA THR A 753 -72.23 16.95 6.84
C THR A 753 -71.13 17.54 7.73
N CYS A 754 -70.11 16.76 8.08
CA CYS A 754 -68.97 17.22 8.89
C CYS A 754 -67.80 17.75 8.06
N ASN A 755 -67.97 17.93 6.75
CA ASN A 755 -66.95 18.38 5.81
C ASN A 755 -65.63 17.57 5.87
N THR A 756 -65.72 16.26 6.11
CA THR A 756 -64.54 15.39 6.13
C THR A 756 -64.03 15.17 4.70
N THR A 757 -62.73 15.28 4.50
CA THR A 757 -62.09 15.02 3.20
C THR A 757 -61.72 13.54 3.03
N GLU A 758 -61.10 13.18 1.89
CA GLU A 758 -60.55 11.83 1.65
C GLU A 758 -59.39 11.45 2.60
N ARG A 759 -58.93 12.39 3.44
CA ARG A 759 -57.92 12.16 4.47
C ARG A 759 -58.51 11.88 5.85
N ASN A 760 -59.77 12.22 6.07
CA ASN A 760 -60.41 12.13 7.39
C ASN A 760 -61.37 10.95 7.39
N ALA A 761 -61.02 9.88 8.09
CA ALA A 761 -61.70 8.61 8.04
C ALA A 761 -62.55 8.35 9.30
N ILE A 762 -63.83 8.02 9.10
CA ILE A 762 -64.75 7.68 10.19
C ILE A 762 -64.99 6.17 10.17
N CYS A 763 -64.89 5.51 11.32
CA CYS A 763 -65.12 4.06 11.42
C CYS A 763 -66.60 3.70 11.43
N VAL A 764 -66.89 2.43 11.12
CA VAL A 764 -68.26 1.87 11.04
C VAL A 764 -69.12 2.10 12.29
N ASN A 765 -68.54 2.14 13.49
CA ASN A 765 -69.30 2.36 14.72
C ASN A 765 -69.58 3.85 14.97
N CYS A 766 -68.63 4.73 14.63
CA CYS A 766 -68.84 6.17 14.71
C CYS A 766 -69.90 6.64 13.73
N ILE A 767 -70.00 6.06 12.52
CA ILE A 767 -71.10 6.41 11.61
C ILE A 767 -72.46 5.98 12.13
N LYS A 768 -72.54 4.87 12.87
CA LYS A 768 -73.80 4.37 13.45
C LYS A 768 -74.25 5.14 14.69
N THR A 769 -73.33 5.82 15.37
CA THR A 769 -73.60 6.47 16.66
C THR A 769 -73.42 7.98 16.57
N CYS A 770 -72.20 8.44 16.32
CA CYS A 770 -71.85 9.87 16.30
C CYS A 770 -72.30 10.59 15.01
N HIS A 771 -72.44 9.86 13.90
CA HIS A 771 -72.87 10.42 12.60
C HIS A 771 -74.14 9.74 12.07
N ALA A 772 -74.99 9.19 12.96
CA ALA A 772 -76.19 8.44 12.58
C ALA A 772 -77.19 9.25 11.74
N SER A 773 -77.22 10.57 11.93
CA SER A 773 -78.09 11.53 11.24
C SER A 773 -77.36 12.36 10.19
N HIS A 774 -76.14 11.98 9.80
CA HIS A 774 -75.35 12.70 8.82
C HIS A 774 -75.31 11.99 7.46
N ASP A 775 -75.01 12.76 6.43
CA ASP A 775 -74.72 12.23 5.09
C ASP A 775 -73.33 11.58 5.08
N VAL A 776 -73.30 10.25 5.06
CA VAL A 776 -72.08 9.44 5.12
C VAL A 776 -71.95 8.54 3.89
N GLU A 777 -70.72 8.35 3.44
CA GLU A 777 -70.41 7.61 2.23
C GLU A 777 -69.21 6.70 2.46
N PHE A 778 -69.33 5.44 2.06
CA PHE A 778 -68.22 4.49 2.04
C PHE A 778 -67.24 4.87 0.93
N ILE A 779 -65.95 4.90 1.26
CA ILE A 779 -64.89 5.27 0.32
C ILE A 779 -64.06 4.07 -0.10
N ARG A 780 -63.52 3.34 0.88
CA ARG A 780 -62.66 2.17 0.65
C ARG A 780 -62.44 1.40 1.95
N HIS A 781 -61.94 0.19 1.82
CA HIS A 781 -61.37 -0.60 2.90
C HIS A 781 -59.85 -0.44 2.86
N ASP A 782 -59.26 0.15 3.89
CA ASP A 782 -57.83 0.54 3.88
C ASP A 782 -57.31 0.79 5.31
N ARG A 783 -56.05 1.21 5.43
CA ARG A 783 -55.38 1.49 6.70
C ARG A 783 -55.54 2.94 7.10
N PHE A 784 -56.18 3.17 8.23
CA PHE A 784 -56.32 4.49 8.85
C PHE A 784 -56.76 4.32 10.30
N PHE A 785 -56.73 5.42 11.06
CA PHE A 785 -57.37 5.51 12.36
C PHE A 785 -58.70 6.24 12.22
N CYS A 786 -59.58 6.14 13.22
CA CYS A 786 -60.83 6.89 13.19
C CYS A 786 -60.63 8.33 13.69
N ASP A 787 -60.77 9.31 12.81
CA ASP A 787 -60.65 10.75 13.08
C ASP A 787 -61.68 11.28 14.09
N CYS A 788 -62.90 10.74 14.05
CA CYS A 788 -63.90 11.03 15.08
C CYS A 788 -63.35 10.67 16.47
N GLY A 789 -62.79 9.47 16.63
CA GLY A 789 -62.18 9.02 17.89
C GLY A 789 -60.88 9.73 18.26
N ALA A 790 -60.12 10.21 17.27
CA ALA A 790 -58.91 10.99 17.50
C ALA A 790 -59.21 12.43 17.97
N GLY A 791 -60.46 12.87 17.92
CA GLY A 791 -60.86 14.24 18.28
C GLY A 791 -60.48 15.28 17.23
N THR A 792 -60.20 14.87 16.00
CA THR A 792 -59.84 15.79 14.89
C THR A 792 -61.05 16.44 14.22
N LEU A 793 -62.27 16.02 14.59
CA LEU A 793 -63.53 16.57 14.12
C LEU A 793 -64.15 17.50 15.17
N ASN A 794 -64.97 18.47 14.72
CA ASN A 794 -65.62 19.44 15.61
C ASN A 794 -66.54 18.82 16.69
N ASN A 795 -67.01 17.59 16.48
CA ASN A 795 -67.86 16.87 17.43
C ASN A 795 -67.04 15.81 18.17
N GLN A 796 -67.15 15.76 19.51
CA GLN A 796 -66.49 14.75 20.32
C GLN A 796 -67.09 13.35 20.12
N CYS A 797 -66.23 12.33 20.07
CA CYS A 797 -66.65 10.96 19.88
C CYS A 797 -67.34 10.39 21.13
N GLN A 798 -68.61 10.03 21.00
CA GLN A 798 -69.40 9.41 22.07
C GLN A 798 -68.97 7.98 22.41
N LEU A 799 -68.13 7.36 21.56
CA LEU A 799 -67.66 5.98 21.70
C LEU A 799 -66.26 5.89 22.32
N GLN A 800 -65.58 7.03 22.57
CA GLN A 800 -64.21 7.06 23.06
C GLN A 800 -64.09 6.80 24.58
N GLY A 801 -65.11 7.11 25.39
CA GLY A 801 -64.99 7.04 26.87
C GLY A 801 -63.90 7.98 27.42
N GLU A 802 -63.57 7.91 28.72
CA GLU A 802 -62.53 8.77 29.32
C GLU A 802 -61.15 8.56 28.66
N PRO A 803 -60.36 9.64 28.45
CA PRO A 803 -59.11 9.59 27.71
C PRO A 803 -58.01 8.87 28.49
N THR A 804 -57.44 7.81 27.93
CA THR A 804 -56.16 7.25 28.41
C THR A 804 -55.03 8.18 27.99
N GLN A 805 -54.41 8.83 28.98
CA GLN A 805 -53.22 9.69 28.84
C GLN A 805 -52.10 8.95 28.11
N ASP A 806 -51.70 9.47 26.94
CA ASP A 806 -50.32 9.64 26.51
C ASP A 806 -50.33 10.13 25.05
N THR A 807 -50.39 11.45 24.89
CA THR A 807 -50.36 12.14 23.59
C THR A 807 -49.24 13.14 23.57
N ASP A 808 -48.02 12.70 23.29
CA ASP A 808 -46.91 13.60 23.00
C ASP A 808 -45.98 13.01 21.94
N THR A 809 -46.51 12.82 20.72
CA THR A 809 -45.72 12.82 19.48
C THR A 809 -46.62 13.24 18.31
N LEU A 810 -46.58 14.53 17.97
CA LEU A 810 -47.08 15.08 16.72
C LEU A 810 -46.27 14.54 15.53
N TYR A 811 -46.90 13.88 14.56
CA TYR A 811 -46.48 14.03 13.16
C TYR A 811 -47.60 13.73 12.15
N ASP A 812 -47.49 14.47 11.04
CA ASP A 812 -48.37 14.57 9.88
C ASP A 812 -48.79 13.24 9.25
N SER A 813 -50.08 13.19 8.94
CA SER A 813 -50.70 12.36 7.89
C SER A 813 -49.73 12.11 6.73
N ALA A 814 -49.38 10.84 6.51
CA ALA A 814 -48.58 10.42 5.37
C ALA A 814 -49.21 10.92 4.06
N ALA A 815 -48.58 11.89 3.42
CA ALA A 815 -48.77 12.10 1.99
C ALA A 815 -48.25 10.87 1.22
N PRO A 816 -48.79 10.53 0.04
CA PRO A 816 -48.14 9.58 -0.85
C PRO A 816 -46.72 10.12 -1.11
N MET A 817 -45.68 9.36 -0.70
CA MET A 817 -44.30 9.79 -0.85
C MET A 817 -44.00 10.05 -2.33
N GLU A 818 -43.82 11.32 -2.69
CA GLU A 818 -43.12 11.69 -3.92
C GLU A 818 -41.67 11.20 -3.83
N THR A 819 -41.22 10.52 -4.88
CA THR A 819 -39.85 10.04 -5.06
C THR A 819 -38.91 11.22 -5.26
N HIS A 820 -38.39 11.81 -4.17
CA HIS A 820 -37.20 12.64 -4.26
C HIS A 820 -35.95 11.78 -4.13
N THR A 821 -35.43 11.41 -5.29
CA THR A 821 -34.05 10.97 -5.50
C THR A 821 -33.13 12.11 -5.08
N LEU A 822 -32.54 12.04 -3.88
CA LEU A 822 -31.41 12.89 -3.53
C LEU A 822 -30.22 12.49 -4.41
N ARG A 823 -30.01 13.28 -5.46
CA ARG A 823 -28.72 13.34 -6.17
C ARG A 823 -27.70 13.89 -5.19
N VAL A 824 -26.78 13.02 -4.76
CA VAL A 824 -25.54 13.43 -4.11
C VAL A 824 -24.57 13.79 -5.24
N ASN A 825 -24.08 15.03 -5.22
CA ASN A 825 -22.88 15.42 -5.96
C ASN A 825 -21.64 14.88 -5.24
#